data_AF-A0A498HSH0-F1
#
_entry.id   AF-A0A498HSH0-F1
#
_cell.length_a   1.000
_cell.length_b   1.000
_cell.length_c   1.000
_cell.angle_alpha   90.00
_cell.angle_beta   90.00
_cell.angle_gamma   90.00
#
_symmetry.space_group_name_H-M   'P 1'
#
loop_
_entity.id
_entity.type
_entity.pdbx_description
1 polymer ?
#
loop_
_entity_poly.entity_id
_entity_poly.type
_entity_poly.pdbx_seq_one_letter_code
_entity_poly.pdbx_strand_id
1 'polypeptide(L)'
;MLLMMLQQLLLAPSSLRPAAPITTSATSLRAVTPSGVAHEYVRTTSHSVPKFALQTSELPDTTWDTLGFNKPMSTDYMFVMKSSKDANFLDGGLQRFEKIEFNPAACVLNYGQGIIEELKAYKKHDGSILLFHLEEHGLRMRTGAERLCMPAPTVEQFVEAVKATVLANRRWVPPRSKGFLHIRPLLIGNGPVLSLTPAPEFTFLIYVSPMGNYFEGGLQPINLVVENEIHRAVHGGAGSVKAIGNYGAAQEDAKANGFSDVLYFDSVHKRYIEETSTANIFLVKDNVISTPALHEGTILPGITRNSVIEIARIEGYQVEERLVSFEELFEADEVFCTGNAVLTPVRSITYLDKRVSYLETGPGGVVFAFWVVRFRGRQRDNTNHDSKDDKLVRSLGVASSLSPSSKNLGVYRCFGTVASPNAEQASDPFEYSYDLDKHEYADVDWDNLGFGLVQTDYMYVMKCSYDGKFEQGQLRRYGNIELNPAAGVLNYGQAIYEGTKAHRKKDGNLLLFRPDQNAMRMKIGAERMCMPSLSVDQFIDAVKQTAQANKRWVPPPGKGSLYIRPLLLGSGPILGLAPSPEYTFLTYASPVRNYFKEGSAPLNVYVEEEYDRASRGGAGGVKTITNYAPVLKALTRAKSKGFSDVLYLDSVHNKNLEEVSSCNIFIVKGNVISTPATSGTILSGVTRRSIIEIARDYGYQVEERVIPVEELSEADEVFCTGTAVGVAPVGSITYQGKRMEYKTGAGTACPQLYSTLVGIQTGQIGDKKGWIVEIG
;
A
#
# COMPACT_ATOMS: atom_id res chain seq x y z
N MET A 1 -48.53 9.32 -0.19
CA MET A 1 -49.08 9.87 -1.45
C MET A 1 -47.97 10.03 -2.48
N LEU A 2 -47.20 8.94 -2.68
CA LEU A 2 -45.95 8.88 -3.45
C LEU A 2 -45.99 7.68 -4.42
N LEU A 3 -47.20 7.23 -4.80
CA LEU A 3 -47.43 6.04 -5.62
C LEU A 3 -48.30 6.31 -6.86
N MET A 4 -48.51 7.58 -7.23
CA MET A 4 -49.28 7.99 -8.42
C MET A 4 -48.52 8.91 -9.39
N MET A 5 -47.23 9.19 -9.16
CA MET A 5 -46.45 10.13 -9.99
C MET A 5 -45.40 9.50 -10.92
N LEU A 6 -45.44 8.18 -11.14
CA LEU A 6 -44.48 7.51 -12.05
C LEU A 6 -45.12 6.90 -13.31
N GLN A 7 -46.34 7.33 -13.66
CA GLN A 7 -47.06 6.83 -14.84
C GLN A 7 -47.44 7.91 -15.88
N GLN A 8 -46.75 9.05 -15.90
CA GLN A 8 -46.91 10.08 -16.94
C GLN A 8 -45.56 10.70 -17.32
N LEU A 9 -44.78 10.00 -18.15
CA LEU A 9 -43.69 10.61 -18.95
C LEU A 9 -43.37 9.77 -20.20
N LEU A 10 -44.42 9.20 -20.80
CA LEU A 10 -44.41 8.68 -22.16
C LEU A 10 -45.41 9.52 -22.95
N LEU A 11 -44.91 10.40 -23.83
CA LEU A 11 -45.49 10.87 -25.11
C LEU A 11 -45.01 12.32 -25.49
N ALA A 12 -43.89 12.37 -26.23
CA ALA A 12 -43.55 13.25 -27.39
C ALA A 12 -43.47 14.80 -27.26
N PRO A 13 -42.86 15.53 -28.24
CA PRO A 13 -41.68 15.25 -29.09
C PRO A 13 -40.68 16.44 -29.16
N SER A 14 -39.45 16.21 -29.63
CA SER A 14 -38.62 17.29 -30.19
C SER A 14 -37.91 16.85 -31.48
N SER A 15 -37.83 17.81 -32.39
CA SER A 15 -37.42 17.76 -33.79
C SER A 15 -35.91 17.70 -33.98
N LEU A 16 -35.43 16.93 -34.96
CA LEU A 16 -34.51 17.37 -36.04
C LEU A 16 -34.26 16.22 -37.05
N ARG A 17 -34.04 16.62 -38.31
CA ARG A 17 -34.09 15.83 -39.56
C ARG A 17 -32.68 15.30 -40.00
N PRO A 18 -32.54 14.49 -41.08
CA PRO A 18 -31.84 13.20 -41.07
C PRO A 18 -30.51 13.13 -41.87
N ALA A 19 -29.80 12.01 -41.74
CA ALA A 19 -28.87 11.49 -42.76
C ALA A 19 -28.95 9.94 -42.88
N ALA A 20 -28.58 9.44 -44.05
CA ALA A 20 -29.01 8.22 -44.78
C ALA A 20 -28.53 6.83 -44.24
N PRO A 21 -29.05 5.70 -44.78
CA PRO A 21 -29.18 4.42 -44.08
C PRO A 21 -28.11 3.39 -44.46
N ILE A 22 -27.83 2.44 -43.55
CA ILE A 22 -27.22 1.15 -43.91
C ILE A 22 -28.06 0.03 -43.29
N THR A 23 -28.39 -0.90 -44.17
CA THR A 23 -29.31 -2.02 -44.08
C THR A 23 -28.94 -3.09 -43.04
N THR A 24 -29.88 -3.45 -42.17
CA THR A 24 -29.83 -4.71 -41.39
C THR A 24 -30.80 -5.72 -42.00
N SER A 25 -30.29 -6.82 -42.53
CA SER A 25 -31.11 -7.98 -42.89
C SER A 25 -31.21 -8.93 -41.70
N ALA A 26 -32.44 -9.21 -41.30
CA ALA A 26 -32.77 -10.29 -40.38
C ALA A 26 -32.80 -11.62 -41.14
N THR A 27 -32.25 -12.68 -40.54
CA THR A 27 -32.56 -14.05 -40.95
C THR A 27 -32.58 -14.96 -39.73
N SER A 28 -33.52 -15.89 -39.79
CA SER A 28 -34.11 -16.73 -38.76
C SER A 28 -33.16 -17.64 -37.97
N LEU A 29 -33.43 -17.75 -36.67
CA LEU A 29 -32.98 -18.82 -35.78
C LEU A 29 -33.47 -20.20 -36.27
N ARG A 30 -32.53 -21.14 -36.46
CA ARG A 30 -32.77 -22.59 -36.32
C ARG A 30 -31.67 -23.19 -35.44
N ALA A 31 -32.09 -23.98 -34.47
CA ALA A 31 -31.24 -24.70 -33.53
C ALA A 31 -30.41 -25.80 -34.21
N VAL A 32 -29.13 -25.90 -33.84
CA VAL A 32 -28.27 -27.07 -34.11
C VAL A 32 -27.48 -27.37 -32.82
N THR A 33 -27.51 -28.64 -32.43
CA THR A 33 -26.92 -29.27 -31.24
C THR A 33 -25.38 -29.25 -31.22
N PRO A 34 -24.75 -29.36 -30.03
CA PRO A 34 -23.30 -29.20 -29.89
C PRO A 34 -22.56 -30.53 -30.15
N SER A 35 -21.85 -30.61 -31.26
CA SER A 35 -20.75 -31.57 -31.42
C SER A 35 -19.75 -31.03 -32.43
N GLY A 36 -18.57 -30.63 -31.96
CA GLY A 36 -17.39 -30.43 -32.80
C GLY A 36 -17.03 -28.97 -33.11
N VAL A 37 -16.60 -28.20 -32.10
CA VAL A 37 -15.66 -27.08 -32.30
C VAL A 37 -14.76 -26.98 -31.06
N ALA A 38 -13.84 -27.92 -30.93
CA ALA A 38 -12.80 -27.91 -29.90
C ALA A 38 -11.45 -28.30 -30.52
N HIS A 39 -11.11 -27.76 -31.70
CA HIS A 39 -9.83 -28.01 -32.35
C HIS A 39 -9.47 -26.92 -33.38
N GLU A 40 -9.55 -25.63 -33.04
CA GLU A 40 -9.00 -24.60 -33.96
C GLU A 40 -8.66 -23.24 -33.34
N TYR A 41 -8.17 -23.21 -32.09
CA TYR A 41 -7.54 -22.02 -31.50
C TYR A 41 -6.12 -22.27 -30.97
N VAL A 42 -5.50 -23.39 -31.36
CA VAL A 42 -4.10 -23.72 -31.06
C VAL A 42 -3.36 -23.95 -32.36
N ARG A 43 -3.06 -22.88 -33.11
CA ARG A 43 -2.00 -22.85 -34.12
C ARG A 43 -1.75 -21.40 -34.51
N THR A 44 -0.46 -21.03 -34.53
CA THR A 44 0.11 -19.69 -34.74
C THR A 44 0.04 -18.83 -33.46
N THR A 45 1.09 -18.65 -32.66
CA THR A 45 2.50 -18.39 -32.94
C THR A 45 3.41 -19.28 -32.08
N SER A 46 4.35 -19.95 -32.74
CA SER A 46 5.43 -20.70 -32.09
C SER A 46 6.46 -19.73 -31.53
N HIS A 47 6.28 -19.30 -30.29
CA HIS A 47 7.40 -18.93 -29.43
C HIS A 47 7.55 -20.06 -28.41
N SER A 48 8.68 -20.76 -28.49
CA SER A 48 9.04 -21.84 -27.58
C SER A 48 8.96 -21.32 -26.13
N VAL A 49 8.03 -21.86 -25.34
CA VAL A 49 8.25 -21.95 -23.89
C VAL A 49 9.62 -22.58 -23.73
N PRO A 50 10.61 -21.93 -23.10
CA PRO A 50 11.90 -22.56 -22.94
C PRO A 50 11.67 -23.87 -22.19
N LYS A 51 12.06 -24.99 -22.79
CA LYS A 51 12.13 -26.29 -22.10
C LYS A 51 13.23 -26.19 -21.06
N PHE A 52 12.96 -25.51 -19.95
CA PHE A 52 13.82 -25.61 -18.77
C PHE A 52 13.74 -27.04 -18.28
N ALA A 53 14.90 -27.69 -18.14
CA ALA A 53 14.99 -28.98 -17.48
C ALA A 53 14.42 -28.82 -16.06
N LEU A 54 13.21 -29.34 -15.84
CA LEU A 54 12.62 -29.45 -14.51
C LEU A 54 13.63 -30.22 -13.65
N GLN A 55 14.25 -29.55 -12.67
CA GLN A 55 15.11 -30.23 -11.72
C GLN A 55 14.24 -31.23 -10.94
N THR A 56 14.42 -32.52 -11.23
CA THR A 56 13.74 -33.63 -10.57
C THR A 56 14.52 -34.16 -9.36
N SER A 57 15.62 -33.51 -8.97
CA SER A 57 16.35 -33.91 -7.76
C SER A 57 15.44 -33.73 -6.54
N GLU A 58 15.36 -34.77 -5.72
CA GLU A 58 14.71 -34.72 -4.41
C GLU A 58 15.31 -33.57 -3.61
N LEU A 59 14.46 -32.81 -2.91
CA LEU A 59 14.90 -31.72 -2.06
C LEU A 59 15.76 -32.34 -0.93
N PRO A 60 17.00 -31.87 -0.70
CA PRO A 60 17.84 -32.37 0.39
C PRO A 60 17.10 -32.17 1.72
N ASP A 61 17.01 -33.21 2.57
CA ASP A 61 16.35 -33.29 3.90
C ASP A 61 15.68 -31.99 4.39
N THR A 62 14.64 -31.52 3.69
CA THR A 62 13.94 -30.29 4.06
C THR A 62 13.03 -30.61 5.24
N THR A 63 13.35 -30.06 6.41
CA THR A 63 12.46 -30.10 7.57
C THR A 63 11.31 -29.11 7.36
N TRP A 64 10.24 -29.56 6.70
CA TRP A 64 9.04 -28.76 6.41
C TRP A 64 8.47 -28.08 7.68
N ASP A 65 8.65 -28.69 8.84
CA ASP A 65 8.12 -28.25 10.13
C ASP A 65 8.76 -26.95 10.64
N THR A 66 9.94 -26.55 10.13
CA THR A 66 10.65 -25.34 10.58
C THR A 66 10.40 -24.10 9.71
N LEU A 67 9.52 -24.20 8.70
CA LEU A 67 9.36 -23.14 7.69
C LEU A 67 8.48 -21.96 8.14
N GLY A 68 9.04 -20.76 7.97
CA GLY A 68 8.68 -19.48 8.60
C GLY A 68 7.98 -18.46 7.69
N PHE A 69 7.00 -17.68 8.16
CA PHE A 69 6.58 -16.43 7.49
C PHE A 69 7.67 -15.35 7.56
N ASN A 70 8.51 -15.40 8.60
CA ASN A 70 9.57 -14.42 8.87
C ASN A 70 10.88 -14.72 8.11
N LYS A 71 11.00 -15.91 7.50
CA LYS A 71 12.16 -16.33 6.71
C LYS A 71 11.67 -17.10 5.47
N PRO A 72 11.08 -16.40 4.49
CA PRO A 72 10.63 -17.05 3.26
C PRO A 72 11.79 -17.74 2.57
N MET A 73 11.49 -18.89 1.99
CA MET A 73 12.43 -19.65 1.19
C MET A 73 12.17 -19.37 -0.28
N SER A 74 13.22 -19.02 -1.02
CA SER A 74 13.16 -18.90 -2.48
C SER A 74 12.96 -20.28 -3.10
N THR A 75 11.99 -20.38 -4.00
CA THR A 75 11.78 -21.57 -4.84
C THR A 75 12.49 -21.45 -6.17
N ASP A 76 12.23 -22.34 -7.12
CA ASP A 76 12.98 -22.41 -8.36
C ASP A 76 12.60 -21.34 -9.38
N TYR A 77 11.29 -21.08 -9.47
CA TYR A 77 10.72 -20.25 -10.52
C TYR A 77 9.74 -19.24 -9.96
N MET A 78 9.69 -18.09 -10.60
CA MET A 78 8.61 -17.11 -10.48
C MET A 78 7.99 -16.87 -11.86
N PHE A 79 6.82 -16.27 -11.88
CA PHE A 79 6.19 -15.83 -13.12
C PHE A 79 6.21 -14.31 -13.19
N VAL A 80 6.48 -13.74 -14.37
CA VAL A 80 6.51 -12.30 -14.60
C VAL A 80 5.79 -11.97 -15.90
N MET A 81 5.01 -10.89 -15.88
CA MET A 81 4.29 -10.34 -17.02
C MET A 81 4.31 -8.81 -16.89
N LYS A 82 4.58 -8.10 -17.99
CA LYS A 82 4.64 -6.64 -18.01
C LYS A 82 3.47 -6.06 -18.81
N SER A 83 3.01 -4.88 -18.42
CA SER A 83 2.03 -4.15 -19.23
C SER A 83 2.71 -3.55 -20.46
N SER A 84 2.02 -3.56 -21.59
CA SER A 84 2.36 -2.75 -22.76
C SER A 84 2.06 -1.27 -22.51
N LYS A 85 2.47 -0.41 -23.46
CA LYS A 85 2.14 1.02 -23.44
C LYS A 85 0.63 1.29 -23.47
N ASP A 86 -0.15 0.38 -24.05
CA ASP A 86 -1.62 0.47 -24.12
C ASP A 86 -2.29 -0.16 -22.89
N ALA A 87 -1.54 -0.36 -21.80
CA ALA A 87 -2.02 -0.94 -20.55
C ALA A 87 -2.54 -2.39 -20.66
N ASN A 88 -2.21 -3.10 -21.75
CA ASN A 88 -2.53 -4.51 -21.92
C ASN A 88 -1.40 -5.39 -21.39
N PHE A 89 -1.72 -6.47 -20.72
CA PHE A 89 -0.73 -7.43 -20.25
C PHE A 89 -0.43 -8.47 -21.34
N LEU A 90 0.82 -8.47 -21.81
CA LEU A 90 1.29 -9.33 -22.90
C LEU A 90 2.51 -10.15 -22.45
N ASP A 91 2.76 -11.28 -23.11
CA ASP A 91 4.02 -12.04 -23.08
C ASP A 91 4.55 -12.41 -21.67
N GLY A 92 3.67 -12.89 -20.79
CA GLY A 92 4.06 -13.40 -19.47
C GLY A 92 4.74 -14.76 -19.54
N GLY A 93 5.73 -14.99 -18.67
CA GLY A 93 6.52 -16.21 -18.68
C GLY A 93 7.08 -16.61 -17.32
N LEU A 94 7.44 -17.90 -17.22
CA LEU A 94 8.21 -18.43 -16.10
C LEU A 94 9.68 -18.05 -16.27
N GLN A 95 10.27 -17.57 -15.18
CA GLN A 95 11.70 -17.29 -15.06
C GLN A 95 12.24 -17.88 -13.75
N ARG A 96 13.56 -18.00 -13.63
CA ARG A 96 14.18 -18.42 -12.37
C ARG A 96 13.84 -17.42 -11.27
N PHE A 97 13.73 -17.89 -10.03
CA PHE A 97 13.57 -16.98 -8.91
C PHE A 97 14.84 -16.14 -8.76
N GLU A 98 14.68 -14.82 -8.82
CA GLU A 98 15.73 -13.82 -8.66
C GLU A 98 15.19 -12.57 -7.94
N LYS A 99 16.07 -11.65 -7.57
CA LYS A 99 15.65 -10.32 -7.12
C LYS A 99 15.15 -9.52 -8.32
N ILE A 100 14.22 -8.62 -8.09
CA ILE A 100 13.66 -7.76 -9.13
C ILE A 100 14.39 -6.42 -9.09
N GLU A 101 14.76 -5.92 -10.26
CA GLU A 101 15.31 -4.59 -10.43
C GLU A 101 14.22 -3.51 -10.44
N PHE A 102 14.44 -2.46 -9.66
CA PHE A 102 13.59 -1.29 -9.60
C PHE A 102 14.40 -0.04 -9.85
N ASN A 103 13.86 0.86 -10.69
CA ASN A 103 14.34 2.23 -10.68
C ASN A 103 14.05 2.84 -9.28
N PRO A 104 14.99 3.58 -8.65
CA PRO A 104 14.74 4.22 -7.35
C PRO A 104 13.48 5.12 -7.32
N ALA A 105 13.10 5.66 -8.48
CA ALA A 105 11.90 6.48 -8.66
C ALA A 105 10.63 5.69 -9.00
N ALA A 106 10.64 4.35 -8.98
CA ALA A 106 9.48 3.51 -9.26
C ALA A 106 8.27 3.93 -8.40
N CYS A 107 7.08 3.99 -9.01
CA CYS A 107 5.86 4.44 -8.33
C CYS A 107 5.54 3.62 -7.08
N VAL A 108 5.73 2.29 -7.13
CA VAL A 108 5.53 1.40 -5.99
C VAL A 108 6.39 1.79 -4.77
N LEU A 109 7.62 2.28 -4.99
CA LEU A 109 8.57 2.65 -3.92
C LEU A 109 8.36 4.07 -3.39
N ASN A 110 7.66 4.94 -4.12
CA ASN A 110 7.50 6.35 -3.78
C ASN A 110 6.06 6.74 -3.40
N TYR A 111 5.08 6.03 -3.95
CA TYR A 111 3.66 6.34 -3.83
C TYR A 111 2.79 5.11 -3.54
N GLY A 112 3.38 3.93 -3.33
CA GLY A 112 2.67 2.76 -2.85
C GLY A 112 1.66 2.18 -3.84
N GLN A 113 1.83 2.42 -5.15
CA GLN A 113 0.91 1.91 -6.16
C GLN A 113 1.17 0.42 -6.43
N GLY A 114 0.49 -0.44 -5.68
CA GLY A 114 0.58 -1.89 -5.81
C GLY A 114 -0.58 -2.64 -5.16
N ILE A 115 -0.82 -3.86 -5.63
CA ILE A 115 -1.84 -4.79 -5.16
C ILE A 115 -1.21 -6.15 -4.97
N ILE A 116 -1.62 -6.84 -3.91
CA ILE A 116 -1.20 -8.20 -3.65
C ILE A 116 -2.41 -9.13 -3.59
N GLU A 117 -2.19 -10.39 -3.94
CA GLU A 117 -3.10 -11.47 -3.63
C GLU A 117 -2.42 -12.49 -2.72
N GLU A 118 -3.20 -13.39 -2.14
CA GLU A 118 -2.62 -14.48 -1.36
C GLU A 118 -3.42 -15.75 -1.56
N LEU A 119 -2.75 -16.80 -2.00
CA LEU A 119 -3.36 -18.09 -2.28
C LEU A 119 -2.52 -19.21 -1.66
N LYS A 120 -3.14 -20.39 -1.56
CA LYS A 120 -2.50 -21.60 -1.03
C LYS A 120 -2.69 -22.75 -2.01
N ALA A 121 -1.62 -23.53 -2.19
CA ALA A 121 -1.66 -24.81 -2.88
C ALA A 121 -1.47 -25.94 -1.88
N TYR A 122 -2.33 -26.95 -1.94
CA TYR A 122 -2.26 -28.14 -1.10
C TYR A 122 -2.07 -29.41 -1.94
N LYS A 123 -1.32 -30.37 -1.41
CA LYS A 123 -1.17 -31.70 -2.04
C LYS A 123 -2.30 -32.62 -1.58
N LYS A 124 -2.99 -33.26 -2.53
CA LYS A 124 -4.00 -34.29 -2.29
C LYS A 124 -3.38 -35.67 -2.04
N HIS A 125 -4.22 -36.64 -1.66
CA HIS A 125 -3.80 -38.03 -1.43
C HIS A 125 -3.22 -38.70 -2.68
N ASP A 126 -3.77 -38.41 -3.85
CA ASP A 126 -3.32 -38.91 -5.16
C ASP A 126 -2.09 -38.15 -5.71
N GLY A 127 -1.55 -37.20 -4.94
CA GLY A 127 -0.42 -36.35 -5.33
C GLY A 127 -0.79 -35.16 -6.21
N SER A 128 -2.06 -35.02 -6.64
CA SER A 128 -2.52 -33.84 -7.36
C SER A 128 -2.50 -32.59 -6.47
N ILE A 129 -2.42 -31.41 -7.09
CA ILE A 129 -2.35 -30.13 -6.37
C ILE A 129 -3.71 -29.43 -6.46
N LEU A 130 -4.22 -29.01 -5.31
CA LEU A 130 -5.44 -28.23 -5.21
C LEU A 130 -5.13 -26.75 -5.03
N LEU A 131 -5.86 -25.91 -5.76
CA LEU A 131 -5.89 -24.46 -5.64
C LEU A 131 -7.32 -24.00 -5.32
N PHE A 132 -7.46 -23.01 -4.45
CA PHE A 132 -8.75 -22.55 -3.93
C PHE A 132 -9.18 -21.24 -4.62
N HIS A 133 -10.36 -21.21 -5.24
CA HIS A 133 -11.03 -20.01 -5.80
C HIS A 133 -10.13 -19.08 -6.66
N LEU A 134 -9.41 -19.65 -7.63
CA LEU A 134 -8.44 -18.88 -8.45
C LEU A 134 -9.09 -17.72 -9.22
N GLU A 135 -10.29 -17.93 -9.76
CA GLU A 135 -10.98 -16.93 -10.58
C GLU A 135 -11.41 -15.74 -9.73
N GLU A 136 -11.89 -15.98 -8.51
CA GLU A 136 -12.30 -14.95 -7.57
C GLU A 136 -11.12 -14.11 -7.09
N HIS A 137 -9.93 -14.73 -6.89
CA HIS A 137 -8.70 -13.99 -6.62
C HIS A 137 -8.30 -13.09 -7.79
N GLY A 138 -8.38 -13.60 -9.02
CA GLY A 138 -8.12 -12.81 -10.23
C GLY A 138 -9.08 -11.64 -10.39
N LEU A 139 -10.38 -11.88 -10.16
CA LEU A 139 -11.42 -10.85 -10.22
C LEU A 139 -11.19 -9.77 -9.15
N ARG A 140 -10.91 -10.16 -7.90
CA ARG A 140 -10.63 -9.20 -6.81
C ARG A 140 -9.42 -8.32 -7.11
N MET A 141 -8.33 -8.90 -7.64
CA MET A 141 -7.17 -8.12 -8.07
C MET A 141 -7.54 -7.08 -9.14
N ARG A 142 -8.35 -7.47 -10.14
CA ARG A 142 -8.80 -6.54 -11.20
C ARG A 142 -9.65 -5.40 -10.66
N THR A 143 -10.61 -5.69 -9.79
CA THR A 143 -11.43 -4.67 -9.13
C THR A 143 -10.56 -3.70 -8.32
N GLY A 144 -9.56 -4.23 -7.61
CA GLY A 144 -8.59 -3.42 -6.90
C GLY A 144 -7.76 -2.53 -7.83
N ALA A 145 -7.32 -3.08 -8.97
CA ALA A 145 -6.47 -2.38 -9.93
C ALA A 145 -7.18 -1.15 -10.50
N GLU A 146 -8.45 -1.29 -10.87
CA GLU A 146 -9.28 -0.18 -11.32
C GLU A 146 -9.39 0.92 -10.24
N ARG A 147 -9.50 0.54 -8.97
CA ARG A 147 -9.57 1.49 -7.85
C ARG A 147 -8.30 2.29 -7.65
N LEU A 148 -7.14 1.70 -7.95
CA LEU A 148 -5.82 2.35 -7.84
C LEU A 148 -5.29 2.91 -9.16
N CYS A 149 -6.14 3.05 -10.19
CA CYS A 149 -5.76 3.53 -11.52
C CYS A 149 -4.62 2.68 -12.15
N MET A 150 -4.75 1.36 -12.06
CA MET A 150 -3.81 0.38 -12.60
C MET A 150 -4.52 -0.49 -13.66
N PRO A 151 -3.85 -0.84 -14.76
CA PRO A 151 -4.27 -1.98 -15.56
C PRO A 151 -4.03 -3.28 -14.80
N ALA A 152 -4.72 -4.36 -15.18
CA ALA A 152 -4.50 -5.68 -14.61
C ALA A 152 -4.59 -6.78 -15.69
N PRO A 153 -3.95 -7.94 -15.46
CA PRO A 153 -4.16 -9.14 -16.28
C PRO A 153 -5.64 -9.53 -16.32
N THR A 154 -6.06 -10.25 -17.36
CA THR A 154 -7.39 -10.88 -17.35
C THR A 154 -7.49 -11.96 -16.27
N VAL A 155 -8.70 -12.37 -15.91
CA VAL A 155 -8.89 -13.44 -14.91
C VAL A 155 -8.27 -14.74 -15.43
N GLU A 156 -8.41 -15.02 -16.72
CA GLU A 156 -7.82 -16.17 -17.40
C GLU A 156 -6.30 -16.10 -17.37
N GLN A 157 -5.70 -14.95 -17.70
CA GLN A 157 -4.25 -14.74 -17.62
C GLN A 157 -3.72 -14.95 -16.19
N PHE A 158 -4.43 -14.44 -15.18
CA PHE A 158 -4.10 -14.63 -13.78
C PHE A 158 -4.14 -16.11 -13.39
N VAL A 159 -5.23 -16.82 -13.72
CA VAL A 159 -5.43 -18.24 -13.41
C VAL A 159 -4.32 -19.09 -14.04
N GLU A 160 -4.03 -18.88 -15.32
CA GLU A 160 -2.99 -19.65 -16.03
C GLU A 160 -1.59 -19.34 -15.51
N ALA A 161 -1.29 -18.09 -15.16
CA ALA A 161 -0.03 -17.72 -14.53
C ALA A 161 0.16 -18.40 -13.16
N VAL A 162 -0.89 -18.45 -12.34
CA VAL A 162 -0.85 -19.15 -11.03
C VAL A 162 -0.60 -20.65 -11.23
N LYS A 163 -1.36 -21.30 -12.13
CA LYS A 163 -1.19 -22.74 -12.42
C LYS A 163 0.22 -23.04 -12.92
N ALA A 164 0.73 -22.26 -13.87
CA ALA A 164 2.07 -22.43 -14.42
C ALA A 164 3.15 -22.31 -13.33
N THR A 165 3.05 -21.29 -12.46
CA THR A 165 3.99 -21.07 -11.36
C THR A 165 3.99 -22.24 -10.37
N VAL A 166 2.81 -22.72 -9.98
CA VAL A 166 2.67 -23.83 -9.02
C VAL A 166 3.17 -25.14 -9.60
N LEU A 167 2.85 -25.43 -10.87
CA LEU A 167 3.32 -26.65 -11.55
C LEU A 167 4.84 -26.67 -11.74
N ALA A 168 5.44 -25.53 -12.08
CA ALA A 168 6.90 -25.40 -12.21
C ALA A 168 7.61 -25.59 -10.86
N ASN A 169 6.95 -25.24 -9.75
CA ASN A 169 7.47 -25.39 -8.39
C ASN A 169 6.87 -26.59 -7.64
N ARG A 170 6.28 -27.58 -8.33
CA ARG A 170 5.52 -28.68 -7.69
C ARG A 170 6.29 -29.47 -6.62
N ARG A 171 7.62 -29.55 -6.73
CA ARG A 171 8.49 -30.23 -5.76
C ARG A 171 8.51 -29.53 -4.40
N TRP A 172 8.25 -28.21 -4.39
CA TRP A 172 8.16 -27.39 -3.19
C TRP A 172 6.80 -27.42 -2.52
N VAL A 173 5.79 -28.09 -3.10
CA VAL A 173 4.49 -28.26 -2.43
C VAL A 173 4.66 -29.28 -1.30
N PRO A 174 4.53 -28.85 -0.03
CA PRO A 174 4.75 -29.74 1.10
C PRO A 174 3.79 -30.95 1.08
N PRO A 175 4.17 -32.07 1.70
CA PRO A 175 3.22 -33.14 1.99
C PRO A 175 2.00 -32.62 2.76
N ARG A 176 0.83 -33.25 2.56
CA ARG A 176 -0.44 -32.82 3.18
C ARG A 176 -0.38 -32.64 4.70
N SER A 177 0.39 -33.49 5.39
CA SER A 177 0.58 -33.47 6.84
C SER A 177 1.63 -32.48 7.31
N LYS A 178 2.29 -31.75 6.39
CA LYS A 178 3.46 -30.94 6.67
C LYS A 178 3.31 -29.46 6.31
N GLY A 179 2.37 -29.10 5.44
CA GLY A 179 2.18 -27.69 5.10
C GLY A 179 1.44 -27.42 3.80
N PHE A 180 1.72 -26.25 3.24
CA PHE A 180 1.16 -25.77 1.97
C PHE A 180 2.18 -24.94 1.20
N LEU A 181 1.97 -24.78 -0.10
CA LEU A 181 2.72 -23.80 -0.90
C LEU A 181 1.97 -22.47 -0.83
N HIS A 182 2.62 -21.45 -0.27
CA HIS A 182 2.12 -20.08 -0.30
C HIS A 182 2.38 -19.46 -1.67
N ILE A 183 1.37 -18.85 -2.26
CA ILE A 183 1.44 -18.21 -3.58
C ILE A 183 1.12 -16.74 -3.42
N ARG A 184 2.03 -15.89 -3.90
CA ARG A 184 1.91 -14.43 -3.82
C ARG A 184 1.95 -13.81 -5.22
N PRO A 185 0.78 -13.52 -5.82
CA PRO A 185 0.68 -12.62 -6.95
C PRO A 185 0.80 -11.16 -6.48
N LEU A 186 1.59 -10.36 -7.19
CA LEU A 186 1.72 -8.92 -7.01
C LEU A 186 1.50 -8.22 -8.35
N LEU A 187 0.79 -7.10 -8.31
CA LEU A 187 0.66 -6.16 -9.41
C LEU A 187 1.21 -4.82 -8.93
N ILE A 188 2.27 -4.31 -9.55
CA ILE A 188 3.01 -3.14 -9.06
C ILE A 188 3.26 -2.11 -10.16
N GLY A 189 3.17 -0.83 -9.81
CA GLY A 189 3.59 0.28 -10.68
C GLY A 189 5.11 0.43 -10.68
N ASN A 190 5.78 -0.17 -11.66
CA ASN A 190 7.25 -0.21 -11.75
C ASN A 190 7.83 1.05 -12.42
N GLY A 191 7.04 1.73 -13.25
CA GLY A 191 7.50 2.91 -13.99
C GLY A 191 7.91 4.07 -13.07
N PRO A 192 8.97 4.83 -13.42
CA PRO A 192 9.46 5.92 -12.60
C PRO A 192 8.52 7.13 -12.62
N VAL A 193 8.28 7.72 -11.45
CA VAL A 193 7.48 8.95 -11.28
C VAL A 193 8.08 9.86 -10.22
N LEU A 194 8.07 11.16 -10.47
CA LEU A 194 8.51 12.17 -9.49
C LEU A 194 7.32 12.91 -8.85
N SER A 195 6.14 12.84 -9.47
CA SER A 195 4.89 13.49 -9.07
C SER A 195 3.81 12.47 -8.73
N LEU A 196 2.74 12.93 -8.07
CA LEU A 196 1.56 12.12 -7.77
C LEU A 196 0.71 11.88 -9.03
N THR A 197 1.11 10.86 -9.79
CA THR A 197 0.45 10.41 -11.02
C THR A 197 0.53 8.88 -11.10
N PRO A 198 -0.41 8.21 -11.80
CA PRO A 198 -0.30 6.78 -12.05
C PRO A 198 1.03 6.42 -12.71
N ALA A 199 1.56 5.25 -12.39
CA ALA A 199 2.77 4.73 -13.03
C ALA A 199 2.57 4.58 -14.54
N PRO A 200 3.61 4.84 -15.36
CA PRO A 200 3.53 4.62 -16.81
C PRO A 200 3.65 3.14 -17.19
N GLU A 201 4.18 2.30 -16.29
CA GLU A 201 4.45 0.89 -16.54
C GLU A 201 4.12 0.05 -15.31
N PHE A 202 3.57 -1.15 -15.55
CA PHE A 202 3.14 -2.08 -14.51
C PHE A 202 3.75 -3.46 -14.73
N THR A 203 4.02 -4.15 -13.62
CA THR A 203 4.50 -5.53 -13.62
C THR A 203 3.58 -6.37 -12.77
N PHE A 204 3.11 -7.48 -13.33
CA PHE A 204 2.45 -8.55 -12.62
C PHE A 204 3.46 -9.68 -12.40
N LEU A 205 3.63 -10.12 -11.17
CA LEU A 205 4.56 -11.18 -10.84
C LEU A 205 3.98 -12.14 -9.82
N ILE A 206 4.39 -13.40 -9.86
CA ILE A 206 3.98 -14.42 -8.91
C ILE A 206 5.22 -15.12 -8.38
N TYR A 207 5.41 -15.07 -7.08
CA TYR A 207 6.39 -15.91 -6.40
C TYR A 207 5.68 -16.88 -5.44
N VAL A 208 6.36 -17.96 -5.10
CA VAL A 208 5.86 -18.97 -4.18
C VAL A 208 6.89 -19.27 -3.09
N SER A 209 6.43 -19.72 -1.93
CA SER A 209 7.29 -20.17 -0.83
C SER A 209 6.63 -21.34 -0.12
N PRO A 210 7.36 -22.43 0.19
CA PRO A 210 6.81 -23.50 1.03
C PRO A 210 6.61 -22.99 2.45
N MET A 211 5.51 -23.42 3.09
CA MET A 211 5.18 -23.09 4.46
C MET A 211 4.92 -24.36 5.26
N GLY A 212 5.43 -24.40 6.49
CA GLY A 212 5.16 -25.50 7.42
C GLY A 212 3.73 -25.46 7.96
N ASN A 213 3.36 -26.51 8.69
CA ASN A 213 2.09 -26.54 9.40
C ASN A 213 2.16 -25.67 10.67
N TYR A 214 1.69 -24.43 10.55
CA TYR A 214 1.49 -23.52 11.70
C TYR A 214 0.43 -24.00 12.70
N PHE A 215 -0.24 -25.12 12.41
CA PHE A 215 -1.35 -25.66 13.19
C PHE A 215 -1.07 -27.07 13.73
N GLU A 216 0.19 -27.44 13.99
CA GLU A 216 0.49 -28.62 14.82
C GLU A 216 -0.01 -28.35 16.25
N GLY A 217 -1.26 -28.74 16.51
CA GLY A 217 -1.97 -28.49 17.78
C GLY A 217 -3.46 -28.16 17.63
N GLY A 218 -3.99 -28.03 16.41
CA GLY A 218 -5.38 -27.60 16.17
C GLY A 218 -5.50 -26.10 15.94
N LEU A 219 -6.72 -25.63 15.69
CA LEU A 219 -7.03 -24.23 15.49
C LEU A 219 -6.91 -23.49 16.82
N GLN A 220 -5.70 -23.05 17.13
CA GLN A 220 -5.41 -22.37 18.38
C GLN A 220 -6.26 -21.10 18.48
N PRO A 221 -7.09 -20.98 19.52
CA PRO A 221 -7.87 -19.78 19.74
C PRO A 221 -7.00 -18.54 19.90
N ILE A 222 -7.37 -17.45 19.24
CA ILE A 222 -6.64 -16.16 19.27
C ILE A 222 -7.24 -15.21 20.31
N ASN A 223 -6.41 -14.32 20.86
CA ASN A 223 -6.89 -13.23 21.72
C ASN A 223 -6.83 -11.93 20.92
N LEU A 224 -7.92 -11.16 20.90
CA LEU A 224 -7.99 -9.89 20.19
C LEU A 224 -8.08 -8.72 21.18
N VAL A 225 -7.52 -7.59 20.78
CA VAL A 225 -7.76 -6.28 21.41
C VAL A 225 -8.49 -5.38 20.43
N VAL A 226 -9.45 -4.60 20.92
CA VAL A 226 -10.17 -3.62 20.11
C VAL A 226 -9.40 -2.31 20.06
N GLU A 227 -9.19 -1.82 18.85
CA GLU A 227 -8.58 -0.53 18.55
C GLU A 227 -9.66 0.46 18.07
N ASN A 228 -9.78 1.58 18.80
CA ASN A 228 -10.81 2.58 18.59
C ASN A 228 -10.28 3.97 18.19
N GLU A 229 -8.97 4.19 18.24
CA GLU A 229 -8.33 5.45 17.86
C GLU A 229 -7.67 5.37 16.48
N ILE A 230 -7.16 4.19 16.10
CA ILE A 230 -6.54 3.92 14.79
C ILE A 230 -7.53 3.16 13.91
N HIS A 231 -7.93 3.73 12.78
CA HIS A 231 -8.78 3.03 11.82
C HIS A 231 -7.94 2.27 10.79
N ARG A 232 -8.40 1.07 10.40
CA ARG A 232 -7.74 0.25 9.38
C ARG A 232 -7.81 0.91 7.99
N ALA A 233 -8.96 1.47 7.65
CA ALA A 233 -9.21 2.12 6.38
C ALA A 233 -9.99 3.42 6.57
N VAL A 234 -10.13 4.19 5.50
CA VAL A 234 -10.92 5.42 5.45
C VAL A 234 -12.07 5.26 4.46
N HIS A 235 -13.13 6.06 4.60
CA HIS A 235 -14.26 5.97 3.68
C HIS A 235 -13.81 6.30 2.26
N GLY A 236 -14.21 5.45 1.32
CA GLY A 236 -13.78 5.54 -0.07
C GLY A 236 -12.26 5.34 -0.28
N GLY A 237 -11.49 4.98 0.75
CA GLY A 237 -10.07 4.68 0.64
C GLY A 237 -9.78 3.34 -0.03
N ALA A 238 -8.63 2.75 0.31
CA ALA A 238 -8.18 1.45 -0.20
C ALA A 238 -8.58 0.26 0.68
N GLY A 239 -9.49 0.42 1.67
CA GLY A 239 -9.88 -0.65 2.59
C GLY A 239 -10.50 -1.87 1.90
N SER A 240 -11.35 -1.63 0.91
CA SER A 240 -11.96 -2.65 0.05
C SER A 240 -11.02 -3.27 -0.98
N VAL A 241 -9.75 -2.84 -1.02
CA VAL A 241 -8.73 -3.31 -1.96
C VAL A 241 -7.59 -3.95 -1.19
N LYS A 242 -7.04 -5.03 -1.73
CA LYS A 242 -5.83 -5.66 -1.17
C LYS A 242 -4.56 -4.93 -1.62
N ALA A 243 -4.54 -3.62 -1.41
CA ALA A 243 -3.43 -2.74 -1.79
C ALA A 243 -2.19 -3.01 -0.92
N ILE A 244 -1.01 -2.66 -1.43
CA ILE A 244 0.18 -2.60 -0.58
C ILE A 244 -0.02 -1.47 0.43
N GLY A 245 -0.01 -1.81 1.71
CA GLY A 245 -0.36 -0.89 2.78
C GLY A 245 0.16 -1.40 4.12
N ASN A 246 0.56 -0.48 4.99
CA ASN A 246 1.11 -0.83 6.30
C ASN A 246 0.03 -0.69 7.37
N TYR A 247 -0.52 -1.81 7.81
CA TYR A 247 -1.42 -1.90 8.97
C TYR A 247 -0.69 -2.40 10.23
N GLY A 248 0.64 -2.55 10.17
CA GLY A 248 1.44 -3.25 11.17
C GLY A 248 1.59 -2.51 12.50
N ALA A 249 1.49 -1.17 12.54
CA ALA A 249 1.83 -0.42 13.75
C ALA A 249 0.94 -0.76 14.96
N ALA A 250 -0.38 -0.79 14.77
CA ALA A 250 -1.31 -1.19 15.84
C ALA A 250 -1.16 -2.69 16.18
N GLN A 251 -0.86 -3.51 15.17
CA GLN A 251 -0.66 -4.94 15.38
C GLN A 251 0.59 -5.23 16.23
N GLU A 252 1.69 -4.51 16.01
CA GLU A 252 2.92 -4.69 16.78
C GLU A 252 2.72 -4.29 18.25
N ASP A 253 2.00 -3.20 18.52
CA ASP A 253 1.65 -2.81 19.89
C ASP A 253 0.76 -3.87 20.56
N ALA A 254 -0.27 -4.36 19.86
CA ALA A 254 -1.11 -5.45 20.37
C ALA A 254 -0.32 -6.72 20.68
N LYS A 255 0.60 -7.14 19.80
CA LYS A 255 1.50 -8.28 20.03
C LYS A 255 2.41 -8.07 21.23
N ALA A 256 2.98 -6.87 21.38
CA ALA A 256 3.82 -6.52 22.53
C ALA A 256 3.06 -6.62 23.86
N ASN A 257 1.74 -6.38 23.83
CA ASN A 257 0.83 -6.51 24.97
C ASN A 257 0.17 -7.89 25.10
N GLY A 258 0.65 -8.90 24.36
CA GLY A 258 0.22 -10.30 24.49
C GLY A 258 -1.05 -10.68 23.73
N PHE A 259 -1.55 -9.80 22.86
CA PHE A 259 -2.66 -10.10 21.96
C PHE A 259 -2.15 -10.74 20.65
N SER A 260 -3.02 -11.52 20.00
CA SER A 260 -2.70 -12.16 18.73
C SER A 260 -2.90 -11.24 17.54
N ASP A 261 -3.93 -10.38 17.59
CA ASP A 261 -4.25 -9.41 16.55
C ASP A 261 -5.14 -8.28 17.10
N VAL A 262 -5.37 -7.26 16.28
CA VAL A 262 -6.23 -6.12 16.54
C VAL A 262 -7.56 -6.29 15.83
N LEU A 263 -8.67 -5.91 16.49
CA LEU A 263 -9.99 -5.74 15.89
C LEU A 263 -10.31 -4.25 15.81
N TYR A 264 -10.63 -3.75 14.61
CA TYR A 264 -10.79 -2.31 14.37
C TYR A 264 -12.25 -1.85 14.44
N PHE A 265 -12.44 -0.62 14.94
CA PHE A 265 -13.66 0.14 14.71
C PHE A 265 -13.68 0.82 13.35
N ASP A 266 -14.90 0.98 12.86
CA ASP A 266 -15.18 1.65 11.61
C ASP A 266 -14.80 3.14 11.64
N SER A 267 -14.27 3.66 10.54
CA SER A 267 -13.84 5.06 10.46
C SER A 267 -14.99 6.06 10.42
N VAL A 268 -16.19 5.61 10.08
CA VAL A 268 -17.36 6.45 9.79
C VAL A 268 -18.16 6.76 11.05
N HIS A 269 -18.59 5.72 11.76
CA HIS A 269 -19.44 5.77 12.95
C HIS A 269 -18.65 5.61 14.26
N LYS A 270 -17.45 5.02 14.19
CA LYS A 270 -16.52 4.83 15.32
C LYS A 270 -17.11 4.05 16.49
N ARG A 271 -18.01 3.12 16.19
CA ARG A 271 -18.69 2.30 17.20
C ARG A 271 -19.02 0.89 16.73
N TYR A 272 -18.91 0.65 15.42
CA TYR A 272 -19.14 -0.66 14.84
C TYR A 272 -17.80 -1.32 14.54
N ILE A 273 -17.75 -2.64 14.69
CA ILE A 273 -16.55 -3.41 14.36
C ILE A 273 -16.50 -3.66 12.85
N GLU A 274 -15.29 -3.71 12.30
CA GLU A 274 -15.06 -4.00 10.88
C GLU A 274 -14.40 -5.36 10.66
N GLU A 275 -13.09 -5.42 10.86
CA GLU A 275 -12.30 -6.61 10.67
C GLU A 275 -11.00 -6.51 11.48
N THR A 276 -10.22 -7.59 11.46
CA THR A 276 -8.89 -7.59 12.08
C THR A 276 -7.83 -7.07 11.10
N SER A 277 -6.55 -7.05 11.48
CA SER A 277 -5.49 -6.60 10.56
C SER A 277 -5.38 -7.46 9.29
N THR A 278 -5.77 -8.74 9.35
CA THR A 278 -5.61 -9.70 8.23
C THR A 278 -6.80 -10.62 7.96
N ALA A 279 -7.89 -10.54 8.72
CA ALA A 279 -9.03 -11.45 8.63
C ALA A 279 -10.38 -10.78 8.92
N ASN A 280 -11.44 -11.23 8.23
CA ASN A 280 -12.81 -10.81 8.50
C ASN A 280 -13.33 -11.48 9.79
N ILE A 281 -14.28 -10.87 10.48
CA ILE A 281 -14.85 -11.38 11.75
C ILE A 281 -16.30 -11.83 11.60
N PHE A 282 -16.67 -12.87 12.34
CA PHE A 282 -18.00 -13.42 12.46
C PHE A 282 -18.37 -13.60 13.92
N LEU A 283 -19.63 -13.32 14.25
CA LEU A 283 -20.22 -13.59 15.54
C LEU A 283 -21.41 -14.52 15.37
N VAL A 284 -21.63 -15.37 16.38
CA VAL A 284 -22.77 -16.27 16.46
C VAL A 284 -23.53 -15.93 17.72
N LYS A 285 -24.84 -15.70 17.59
CA LYS A 285 -25.75 -15.50 18.71
C LYS A 285 -27.11 -16.11 18.36
N ASP A 286 -27.65 -16.96 19.23
CA ASP A 286 -28.97 -17.58 19.05
C ASP A 286 -29.13 -18.30 17.67
N ASN A 287 -28.08 -19.00 17.22
CA ASN A 287 -27.97 -19.65 15.88
C ASN A 287 -28.02 -18.69 14.67
N VAL A 288 -27.94 -17.38 14.89
CA VAL A 288 -27.75 -16.38 13.83
C VAL A 288 -26.27 -16.07 13.71
N ILE A 289 -25.73 -16.19 12.49
CA ILE A 289 -24.36 -15.78 12.18
C ILE A 289 -24.41 -14.36 11.63
N SER A 290 -23.76 -13.41 12.30
CA SER A 290 -23.61 -12.04 11.79
C SER A 290 -22.16 -11.74 11.44
N THR A 291 -21.96 -10.90 10.43
CA THR A 291 -20.65 -10.36 10.05
C THR A 291 -20.81 -8.92 9.58
N PRO A 292 -19.79 -8.06 9.79
CA PRO A 292 -19.80 -6.69 9.28
C PRO A 292 -20.11 -6.62 7.78
N ALA A 293 -20.99 -5.70 7.41
CA ALA A 293 -21.40 -5.46 6.03
C ALA A 293 -20.37 -4.61 5.26
N LEU A 294 -20.32 -4.80 3.93
CA LEU A 294 -19.27 -4.22 3.07
C LEU A 294 -19.62 -2.83 2.48
N HIS A 295 -20.74 -2.22 2.87
CA HIS A 295 -21.30 -1.04 2.17
C HIS A 295 -20.45 0.23 2.30
N GLU A 296 -19.67 0.40 3.37
CA GLU A 296 -18.80 1.57 3.58
C GLU A 296 -17.48 1.51 2.78
N GLY A 297 -17.17 0.38 2.15
CA GLY A 297 -15.94 0.21 1.36
C GLY A 297 -14.64 0.22 2.17
N THR A 298 -14.74 0.14 3.50
CA THR A 298 -13.64 0.10 4.48
C THR A 298 -13.18 -1.32 4.80
N ILE A 299 -14.01 -2.33 4.53
CA ILE A 299 -13.74 -3.75 4.77
C ILE A 299 -13.30 -4.42 3.47
N LEU A 300 -12.26 -5.25 3.53
CA LEU A 300 -11.84 -6.07 2.38
C LEU A 300 -12.84 -7.20 2.12
N PRO A 301 -13.45 -7.31 0.92
CA PRO A 301 -14.25 -8.47 0.56
C PRO A 301 -13.41 -9.76 0.57
N GLY A 302 -13.72 -10.64 1.53
CA GLY A 302 -13.01 -11.90 1.73
C GLY A 302 -13.58 -13.04 0.87
N ILE A 303 -12.71 -13.72 0.12
CA ILE A 303 -13.11 -14.93 -0.63
C ILE A 303 -13.50 -16.04 0.35
N THR A 304 -12.70 -16.28 1.39
CA THR A 304 -13.05 -17.24 2.45
C THR A 304 -14.29 -16.83 3.25
N ARG A 305 -14.49 -15.52 3.50
CA ARG A 305 -15.73 -14.99 4.08
C ARG A 305 -16.95 -15.39 3.26
N ASN A 306 -16.91 -15.20 1.94
CA ASN A 306 -18.01 -15.56 1.05
C ASN A 306 -18.30 -17.06 1.04
N SER A 307 -17.25 -17.91 0.99
CA SER A 307 -17.43 -19.37 1.07
C SER A 307 -18.08 -19.79 2.39
N VAL A 308 -17.71 -19.17 3.52
CA VAL A 308 -18.32 -19.45 4.83
C VAL A 308 -19.79 -19.03 4.85
N ILE A 309 -20.14 -17.84 4.34
CA ILE A 309 -21.53 -17.38 4.24
C ILE A 309 -22.38 -18.35 3.40
N GLU A 310 -21.86 -18.79 2.25
CA GLU A 310 -22.57 -19.72 1.37
C GLU A 310 -22.83 -21.07 2.05
N ILE A 311 -21.79 -21.67 2.63
CA ILE A 311 -21.91 -22.94 3.36
C ILE A 311 -22.91 -22.79 4.52
N ALA A 312 -22.97 -21.62 5.18
CA ALA A 312 -23.80 -21.42 6.37
C ALA A 312 -25.27 -21.48 6.00
N ARG A 313 -25.60 -20.79 4.91
CA ARG A 313 -26.95 -20.80 4.33
C ARG A 313 -27.35 -22.20 3.87
N ILE A 314 -26.43 -22.96 3.27
CA ILE A 314 -26.68 -24.36 2.84
C ILE A 314 -26.96 -25.26 4.05
N GLU A 315 -26.24 -25.08 5.14
CA GLU A 315 -26.41 -25.86 6.39
C GLU A 315 -27.59 -25.36 7.25
N GLY A 316 -28.36 -24.38 6.76
CA GLY A 316 -29.60 -23.91 7.39
C GLY A 316 -29.43 -22.80 8.43
N TYR A 317 -28.24 -22.21 8.57
CA TYR A 317 -28.03 -21.06 9.44
C TYR A 317 -28.58 -19.78 8.80
N GLN A 318 -29.19 -18.92 9.62
CA GLN A 318 -29.46 -17.54 9.23
C GLN A 318 -28.15 -16.76 9.24
N VAL A 319 -27.87 -16.06 8.14
CA VAL A 319 -26.65 -15.26 7.99
C VAL A 319 -27.00 -13.82 7.66
N GLU A 320 -26.51 -12.91 8.49
CA GLU A 320 -26.75 -11.47 8.38
C GLU A 320 -25.45 -10.71 8.12
N GLU A 321 -25.46 -9.91 7.06
CA GLU A 321 -24.41 -8.93 6.80
C GLU A 321 -24.94 -7.56 7.24
N ARG A 322 -24.47 -7.06 8.39
CA ARG A 322 -24.98 -5.83 9.00
C ARG A 322 -23.90 -5.08 9.77
N LEU A 323 -24.22 -3.88 10.26
CA LEU A 323 -23.39 -3.22 11.26
C LEU A 323 -23.49 -4.02 12.56
N VAL A 324 -22.33 -4.25 13.18
CA VAL A 324 -22.19 -5.01 14.42
C VAL A 324 -21.59 -4.09 15.46
N SER A 325 -22.32 -3.84 16.55
CA SER A 325 -21.79 -3.04 17.66
C SER A 325 -20.83 -3.88 18.50
N PHE A 326 -19.91 -3.20 19.16
CA PHE A 326 -18.98 -3.85 20.05
C PHE A 326 -19.67 -4.54 21.24
N GLU A 327 -20.76 -3.98 21.76
CA GLU A 327 -21.54 -4.57 22.86
C GLU A 327 -22.09 -5.96 22.48
N GLU A 328 -22.46 -6.15 21.22
CA GLU A 328 -22.95 -7.45 20.73
C GLU A 328 -21.89 -8.55 20.83
N LEU A 329 -20.60 -8.19 20.79
CA LEU A 329 -19.53 -9.16 21.01
C LEU A 329 -19.55 -9.69 22.45
N PHE A 330 -19.94 -8.88 23.44
CA PHE A 330 -20.00 -9.31 24.85
C PHE A 330 -21.12 -10.30 25.11
N GLU A 331 -22.12 -10.32 24.24
CA GLU A 331 -23.30 -11.18 24.33
C GLU A 331 -23.27 -12.34 23.33
N ALA A 332 -22.23 -12.44 22.50
CA ALA A 332 -22.11 -13.48 21.50
C ALA A 332 -21.78 -14.84 22.13
N ASP A 333 -22.39 -15.90 21.62
CA ASP A 333 -22.11 -17.28 22.02
C ASP A 333 -20.73 -17.72 21.51
N GLU A 334 -20.37 -17.29 20.30
CA GLU A 334 -19.12 -17.64 19.63
C GLU A 334 -18.64 -16.50 18.72
N VAL A 335 -17.32 -16.34 18.62
CA VAL A 335 -16.68 -15.44 17.66
C VAL A 335 -15.55 -16.17 16.95
N PHE A 336 -15.45 -15.98 15.64
CA PHE A 336 -14.36 -16.53 14.84
C PHE A 336 -13.97 -15.59 13.69
N CYS A 337 -12.78 -15.79 13.14
CA CYS A 337 -12.25 -15.01 12.03
C CYS A 337 -12.04 -15.86 10.79
N THR A 338 -12.15 -15.26 9.61
CA THR A 338 -11.80 -15.88 8.32
C THR A 338 -10.62 -15.15 7.67
N GLY A 339 -9.49 -15.85 7.59
CA GLY A 339 -8.31 -15.44 6.85
C GLY A 339 -8.18 -16.21 5.54
N ASN A 340 -7.03 -16.10 4.87
CA ASN A 340 -6.76 -16.82 3.62
C ASN A 340 -6.89 -18.34 3.79
N ALA A 341 -8.04 -18.90 3.41
CA ALA A 341 -8.37 -20.33 3.51
C ALA A 341 -8.25 -20.92 4.93
N VAL A 342 -8.45 -20.10 5.97
CA VAL A 342 -8.35 -20.52 7.38
C VAL A 342 -9.50 -19.90 8.18
N LEU A 343 -10.13 -20.72 9.03
CA LEU A 343 -11.03 -20.28 10.09
C LEU A 343 -10.28 -20.34 11.42
N THR A 344 -10.31 -19.26 12.19
CA THR A 344 -9.61 -19.16 13.48
C THR A 344 -10.60 -18.81 14.59
N PRO A 345 -10.68 -19.59 15.68
CA PRO A 345 -11.61 -19.31 16.76
C PRO A 345 -11.06 -18.16 17.61
N VAL A 346 -11.93 -17.30 18.13
CA VAL A 346 -11.53 -16.24 19.05
C VAL A 346 -11.74 -16.72 20.48
N ARG A 347 -10.66 -16.74 21.28
CA ARG A 347 -10.71 -17.09 22.71
C ARG A 347 -11.35 -15.98 23.53
N SER A 348 -10.89 -14.76 23.30
CA SER A 348 -11.32 -13.60 24.05
C SER A 348 -11.10 -12.31 23.29
N ILE A 349 -11.94 -11.32 23.56
CA ILE A 349 -11.82 -9.95 23.06
C ILE A 349 -11.66 -9.02 24.26
N THR A 350 -10.72 -8.08 24.18
CA THR A 350 -10.46 -7.07 25.21
C THR A 350 -10.65 -5.66 24.65
N TYR A 351 -11.32 -4.79 25.40
CA TYR A 351 -11.51 -3.37 25.08
C TYR A 351 -11.62 -2.55 26.36
N LEU A 352 -10.83 -1.47 26.47
CA LEU A 352 -10.82 -0.58 27.63
C LEU A 352 -10.83 -1.36 28.97
N ASP A 353 -9.89 -2.32 29.09
CA ASP A 353 -9.71 -3.23 30.23
C ASP A 353 -10.86 -4.20 30.53
N LYS A 354 -11.93 -4.20 29.73
CA LYS A 354 -13.00 -5.21 29.79
C LYS A 354 -12.65 -6.36 28.87
N ARG A 355 -12.71 -7.59 29.39
CA ARG A 355 -12.45 -8.82 28.65
C ARG A 355 -13.66 -9.73 28.65
N VAL A 356 -14.08 -10.18 27.48
CA VAL A 356 -15.03 -11.28 27.29
C VAL A 356 -14.27 -12.51 26.80
N SER A 357 -14.59 -13.69 27.35
CA SER A 357 -13.98 -14.96 26.96
C SER A 357 -15.07 -15.91 26.46
N TYR A 358 -14.87 -16.49 25.29
CA TYR A 358 -15.83 -17.39 24.63
C TYR A 358 -15.47 -18.88 24.82
N LEU A 359 -14.21 -19.17 25.17
CA LEU A 359 -13.69 -20.53 25.30
C LEU A 359 -12.92 -20.67 26.61
N GLU A 360 -13.54 -21.25 27.63
CA GLU A 360 -12.87 -21.49 28.92
C GLU A 360 -12.00 -22.76 28.91
N THR A 361 -12.41 -23.85 28.22
CA THR A 361 -11.62 -25.09 28.09
C THR A 361 -12.01 -25.93 26.86
N GLY A 362 -11.60 -25.58 25.63
CA GLY A 362 -11.83 -26.44 24.44
C GLY A 362 -11.66 -25.77 23.06
N PRO A 363 -11.59 -26.53 21.94
CA PRO A 363 -11.14 -26.05 20.62
C PRO A 363 -12.19 -25.26 19.79
N GLY A 364 -13.14 -24.56 20.41
CA GLY A 364 -14.19 -23.79 19.72
C GLY A 364 -15.60 -24.24 20.13
N GLY A 365 -16.60 -23.36 19.97
CA GLY A 365 -18.01 -23.69 20.15
C GLY A 365 -18.49 -24.74 19.15
N VAL A 366 -19.71 -25.27 19.35
CA VAL A 366 -20.31 -26.35 18.55
C VAL A 366 -20.38 -25.97 17.06
N VAL A 367 -20.61 -24.69 16.79
CA VAL A 367 -20.68 -24.13 15.44
C VAL A 367 -19.26 -24.13 14.84
N PHE A 368 -18.25 -23.55 15.50
CA PHE A 368 -16.85 -23.59 15.04
C PHE A 368 -16.36 -25.01 14.69
N ALA A 369 -16.56 -25.97 15.59
CA ALA A 369 -16.06 -27.33 15.42
C ALA A 369 -16.69 -28.03 14.21
N PHE A 370 -17.98 -27.80 13.96
CA PHE A 370 -18.70 -28.26 12.76
C PHE A 370 -18.12 -27.63 11.48
N TRP A 371 -17.83 -26.34 11.52
CA TRP A 371 -17.28 -25.57 10.40
C TRP A 371 -15.91 -26.01 9.95
N VAL A 372 -15.03 -26.33 10.90
CA VAL A 372 -13.65 -26.75 10.61
C VAL A 372 -13.62 -28.08 9.87
N VAL A 373 -14.51 -29.01 10.21
CA VAL A 373 -14.61 -30.31 9.56
C VAL A 373 -15.17 -30.15 8.14
N ARG A 374 -16.25 -29.38 7.95
CA ARG A 374 -16.90 -29.17 6.65
C ARG A 374 -16.08 -28.31 5.69
N PHE A 375 -15.47 -27.22 6.18
CA PHE A 375 -14.62 -26.36 5.37
C PHE A 375 -13.33 -27.07 4.94
N ARG A 376 -12.66 -27.82 5.84
CA ARG A 376 -11.49 -28.63 5.48
C ARG A 376 -11.84 -29.79 4.55
N GLY A 377 -13.05 -30.34 4.63
CA GLY A 377 -13.56 -31.35 3.69
C GLY A 377 -13.68 -30.78 2.27
N ARG A 378 -14.38 -29.65 2.09
CA ARG A 378 -14.49 -28.99 0.77
C ARG A 378 -13.16 -28.43 0.23
N GLN A 379 -12.27 -27.98 1.12
CA GLN A 379 -10.88 -27.62 0.75
C GLN A 379 -10.01 -28.82 0.36
N ARG A 380 -10.49 -30.06 0.42
CA ARG A 380 -9.70 -31.24 0.05
C ARG A 380 -10.34 -32.01 -1.09
N ASP A 381 -11.67 -31.99 -1.17
CA ASP A 381 -12.46 -32.67 -2.18
C ASP A 381 -13.35 -31.65 -2.93
N ASN A 382 -12.85 -31.15 -4.05
CA ASN A 382 -13.62 -30.31 -4.98
C ASN A 382 -14.55 -31.19 -5.84
N THR A 383 -15.41 -31.98 -5.20
CA THR A 383 -16.42 -32.81 -5.87
C THR A 383 -17.80 -32.29 -5.51
N ASN A 384 -18.62 -32.07 -6.53
CA ASN A 384 -20.08 -31.94 -6.39
C ASN A 384 -20.61 -33.05 -5.48
N HIS A 385 -21.60 -32.69 -4.67
CA HIS A 385 -22.36 -33.55 -3.77
C HIS A 385 -22.34 -35.03 -4.15
N ASP A 386 -21.67 -35.84 -3.33
CA ASP A 386 -22.17 -37.10 -2.78
C ASP A 386 -21.01 -37.91 -2.19
N SER A 387 -20.94 -38.01 -0.86
CA SER A 387 -20.83 -39.30 -0.16
C SER A 387 -20.51 -39.16 1.33
N LYS A 388 -21.38 -39.78 2.13
CA LYS A 388 -21.15 -40.54 3.38
C LYS A 388 -19.84 -40.28 4.15
N ASP A 389 -19.84 -39.25 5.00
CA ASP A 389 -18.98 -39.22 6.19
C ASP A 389 -19.73 -38.55 7.35
N ASP A 390 -20.67 -39.31 7.92
CA ASP A 390 -21.60 -38.86 8.97
C ASP A 390 -21.35 -39.58 10.32
N LYS A 391 -20.13 -40.11 10.53
CA LYS A 391 -19.85 -41.01 11.67
C LYS A 391 -18.78 -40.53 12.68
N LEU A 392 -18.38 -39.25 12.66
CA LEU A 392 -17.36 -38.75 13.61
C LEU A 392 -17.89 -37.72 14.63
N VAL A 393 -19.16 -37.80 15.04
CA VAL A 393 -19.76 -36.88 16.05
C VAL A 393 -20.38 -37.61 17.25
N ARG A 394 -20.14 -38.92 17.46
CA ARG A 394 -20.86 -39.70 18.51
C ARG A 394 -20.04 -40.55 19.48
N SER A 395 -18.78 -40.22 19.77
CA SER A 395 -18.09 -40.93 20.87
C SER A 395 -17.05 -40.10 21.61
N LEU A 396 -17.51 -39.18 22.47
CA LEU A 396 -16.72 -38.70 23.60
C LEU A 396 -17.66 -38.60 24.82
N GLY A 397 -17.75 -39.72 25.54
CA GLY A 397 -18.38 -39.84 26.85
C GLY A 397 -17.34 -40.33 27.87
N VAL A 398 -17.35 -39.66 29.02
CA VAL A 398 -16.39 -39.63 30.14
C VAL A 398 -16.03 -41.00 30.74
N ALA A 399 -14.75 -41.18 31.12
CA ALA A 399 -14.35 -41.91 32.34
C ALA A 399 -12.92 -41.54 32.78
N SER A 400 -12.71 -41.62 34.10
CA SER A 400 -11.68 -40.95 34.90
C SER A 400 -10.59 -41.86 35.49
N SER A 401 -9.46 -41.25 35.87
CA SER A 401 -8.68 -41.45 37.12
C SER A 401 -7.32 -42.19 37.09
N LEU A 402 -6.35 -41.53 37.78
CA LEU A 402 -5.11 -42.00 38.50
C LEU A 402 -3.91 -42.52 37.67
N SER A 403 -2.62 -42.27 37.96
CA SER A 403 -1.80 -41.38 38.81
C SER A 403 -0.29 -41.63 38.43
N PRO A 404 0.74 -40.96 38.99
CA PRO A 404 1.99 -40.55 38.28
C PRO A 404 3.22 -41.46 38.47
N SER A 405 4.22 -41.35 37.59
CA SER A 405 5.62 -41.66 37.94
C SER A 405 6.68 -40.83 37.19
N SER A 406 7.42 -40.07 38.01
CA SER A 406 8.83 -39.64 38.01
C SER A 406 9.75 -39.63 36.76
N LYS A 407 10.38 -38.45 36.60
CA LYS A 407 11.82 -38.13 36.43
C LYS A 407 12.62 -38.78 35.30
N ASN A 408 13.18 -37.94 34.41
CA ASN A 408 14.63 -37.73 34.37
C ASN A 408 15.01 -36.46 33.58
N LEU A 409 15.92 -35.69 34.19
CA LEU A 409 16.66 -34.58 33.59
C LEU A 409 17.76 -35.13 32.66
N GLY A 410 18.01 -34.43 31.56
CA GLY A 410 19.20 -34.60 30.73
C GLY A 410 19.67 -33.25 30.19
N VAL A 411 20.69 -32.69 30.84
CA VAL A 411 21.44 -31.49 30.46
C VAL A 411 22.60 -31.90 29.56
N TYR A 412 22.73 -31.33 28.35
CA TYR A 412 24.02 -31.19 27.63
C TYR A 412 23.93 -29.96 26.70
N ARG A 413 24.53 -28.83 27.09
CA ARG A 413 25.89 -28.36 26.77
C ARG A 413 26.09 -27.88 25.34
N CYS A 414 26.21 -26.55 25.25
CA CYS A 414 26.81 -25.79 24.16
C CYS A 414 28.26 -26.23 23.89
N PHE A 415 28.56 -26.41 22.61
CA PHE A 415 29.85 -26.22 21.96
C PHE A 415 29.50 -25.66 20.57
N GLY A 416 30.21 -24.73 19.95
CA GLY A 416 31.55 -24.26 20.10
C GLY A 416 31.87 -23.69 18.72
N THR A 417 32.22 -22.41 18.68
CA THR A 417 32.56 -21.66 17.48
C THR A 417 33.73 -22.29 16.73
N VAL A 418 33.58 -22.48 15.42
CA VAL A 418 34.71 -22.71 14.52
C VAL A 418 34.57 -21.73 13.35
N ALA A 419 35.51 -20.79 13.32
CA ALA A 419 35.74 -19.89 12.20
C ALA A 419 36.35 -20.66 11.02
N SER A 420 36.06 -20.22 9.80
CA SER A 420 36.84 -20.57 8.61
C SER A 420 36.80 -19.41 7.60
N PRO A 421 37.85 -19.29 6.77
CA PRO A 421 38.49 -18.01 6.49
C PRO A 421 38.08 -17.37 5.15
N ASN A 422 38.28 -16.05 5.10
CA ASN A 422 38.60 -15.17 3.97
C ASN A 422 38.28 -15.67 2.55
N ALA A 423 37.30 -15.03 1.92
CA ALA A 423 37.21 -14.94 0.47
C ALA A 423 37.67 -13.54 0.03
N GLU A 424 38.69 -13.52 -0.81
CA GLU A 424 39.37 -12.35 -1.36
C GLU A 424 38.42 -11.47 -2.19
N GLN A 425 38.53 -10.16 -1.99
CA GLN A 425 37.95 -9.14 -2.85
C GLN A 425 38.62 -9.21 -4.23
N ALA A 426 37.89 -9.67 -5.24
CA ALA A 426 38.24 -9.44 -6.62
C ALA A 426 37.91 -7.97 -6.97
N SER A 427 38.91 -7.10 -6.90
CA SER A 427 38.86 -5.78 -7.53
C SER A 427 39.25 -5.94 -9.00
N ASP A 428 38.30 -5.79 -9.91
CA ASP A 428 38.55 -5.77 -11.34
C ASP A 428 38.89 -4.33 -11.77
N PRO A 429 40.11 -4.02 -12.29
CA PRO A 429 40.48 -2.68 -12.70
C PRO A 429 40.16 -2.49 -14.19
N PHE A 430 38.92 -2.14 -14.50
CA PHE A 430 38.61 -1.53 -15.81
C PHE A 430 38.80 -0.01 -15.71
N GLU A 431 40.01 0.44 -16.04
CA GLU A 431 40.31 1.83 -16.36
C GLU A 431 39.50 2.26 -17.58
N TYR A 432 38.43 3.03 -17.36
CA TYR A 432 37.87 3.91 -18.36
C TYR A 432 38.35 5.33 -18.04
N SER A 433 39.13 5.91 -18.95
CA SER A 433 39.59 7.29 -18.86
C SER A 433 38.37 8.23 -18.83
N TYR A 434 38.15 8.86 -17.69
CA TYR A 434 37.15 9.89 -17.52
C TYR A 434 37.64 11.21 -18.12
N ASP A 435 37.03 11.65 -19.22
CA ASP A 435 37.07 13.03 -19.69
C ASP A 435 36.08 13.84 -18.80
N LEU A 436 36.48 14.13 -17.55
CA LEU A 436 35.63 14.78 -16.53
C LEU A 436 35.53 16.31 -16.68
N ASP A 437 36.20 16.93 -17.66
CA ASP A 437 36.41 18.39 -17.72
C ASP A 437 35.92 19.04 -19.02
N LYS A 438 34.61 19.03 -19.32
CA LYS A 438 34.11 19.91 -20.40
C LYS A 438 32.94 20.84 -20.11
N HIS A 439 32.07 20.63 -19.12
CA HIS A 439 30.99 21.61 -18.85
C HIS A 439 30.64 21.73 -17.35
N GLU A 440 30.63 22.97 -16.83
CA GLU A 440 30.19 23.33 -15.46
C GLU A 440 28.75 22.89 -15.16
N TYR A 441 27.92 22.81 -16.21
CA TYR A 441 26.52 22.40 -16.19
C TYR A 441 26.28 21.18 -17.09
N ALA A 442 25.31 20.36 -16.73
CA ALA A 442 24.77 19.34 -17.62
C ALA A 442 24.09 19.98 -18.85
N ASP A 443 24.10 19.27 -19.98
CA ASP A 443 23.41 19.68 -21.21
C ASP A 443 21.89 19.46 -21.05
N VAL A 444 21.20 20.49 -20.56
CA VAL A 444 19.77 20.48 -20.26
C VAL A 444 19.17 21.83 -20.70
N ASP A 445 18.00 21.79 -21.32
CA ASP A 445 17.18 23.00 -21.52
C ASP A 445 16.56 23.42 -20.19
N TRP A 446 17.30 24.24 -19.44
CA TRP A 446 16.89 24.70 -18.12
C TRP A 446 15.65 25.59 -18.14
N ASP A 447 15.29 26.19 -19.28
CA ASP A 447 14.13 27.06 -19.39
C ASP A 447 12.82 26.28 -19.54
N ASN A 448 12.86 25.11 -20.17
CA ASN A 448 11.71 24.25 -20.39
C ASN A 448 11.63 23.04 -19.44
N LEU A 449 12.39 23.07 -18.35
CA LEU A 449 12.40 22.04 -17.33
C LEU A 449 11.06 21.97 -16.58
N GLY A 450 10.47 20.77 -16.48
CA GLY A 450 9.27 20.51 -15.68
C GLY A 450 9.58 19.90 -14.31
N PHE A 451 8.58 19.25 -13.72
CA PHE A 451 8.73 18.40 -12.54
C PHE A 451 8.67 16.91 -12.92
N GLY A 452 9.61 16.51 -13.77
CA GLY A 452 9.77 15.12 -14.21
C GLY A 452 11.08 14.52 -13.69
N LEU A 453 11.18 13.20 -13.75
CA LEU A 453 12.45 12.53 -13.47
C LEU A 453 13.42 12.79 -14.63
N VAL A 454 14.54 13.43 -14.33
CA VAL A 454 15.74 13.48 -15.15
C VAL A 454 16.80 12.74 -14.37
N GLN A 455 17.29 11.63 -14.94
CA GLN A 455 18.29 10.80 -14.29
C GLN A 455 19.60 11.57 -14.13
N THR A 456 20.09 11.67 -12.90
CA THR A 456 21.37 12.29 -12.55
C THR A 456 22.47 11.23 -12.46
N ASP A 457 23.71 11.65 -12.19
CA ASP A 457 24.88 10.76 -12.29
C ASP A 457 25.01 9.80 -11.10
N TYR A 458 24.65 10.25 -9.90
CA TYR A 458 24.91 9.56 -8.65
C TYR A 458 23.68 9.48 -7.74
N MET A 459 23.64 8.41 -6.94
CA MET A 459 22.75 8.24 -5.80
C MET A 459 23.59 7.83 -4.57
N TYR A 460 23.04 7.99 -3.38
CA TYR A 460 23.67 7.50 -2.15
C TYR A 460 22.82 6.36 -1.57
N VAL A 461 23.46 5.32 -1.04
CA VAL A 461 22.79 4.14 -0.50
C VAL A 461 23.42 3.74 0.83
N MET A 462 22.59 3.39 1.80
CA MET A 462 22.95 2.94 3.13
C MET A 462 22.05 1.76 3.52
N LYS A 463 22.64 0.70 4.07
CA LYS A 463 21.91 -0.48 4.54
C LYS A 463 21.78 -0.46 6.06
N CYS A 464 20.73 -1.10 6.55
CA CYS A 464 20.48 -1.28 7.97
C CYS A 464 20.06 -2.73 8.24
N SER A 465 20.78 -3.35 9.17
CA SER A 465 20.54 -4.72 9.63
C SER A 465 19.38 -4.79 10.62
N TYR A 466 18.96 -6.01 10.95
CA TYR A 466 17.87 -6.30 11.88
C TYR A 466 18.03 -5.65 13.26
N ASP A 467 19.26 -5.41 13.72
CA ASP A 467 19.55 -4.76 15.00
C ASP A 467 19.37 -3.23 14.97
N GLY A 468 18.87 -2.68 13.86
CA GLY A 468 18.59 -1.27 13.68
C GLY A 468 19.84 -0.40 13.45
N LYS A 469 21.01 -1.02 13.21
CA LYS A 469 22.25 -0.27 12.94
C LYS A 469 22.41 -0.01 11.46
N PHE A 470 22.56 1.27 11.12
CA PHE A 470 22.90 1.72 9.78
C PHE A 470 24.41 1.60 9.55
N GLU A 471 24.78 0.94 8.47
CA GLU A 471 26.17 0.85 7.99
C GLU A 471 26.66 2.20 7.44
N GLN A 472 27.96 2.32 7.15
CA GLN A 472 28.47 3.47 6.42
C GLN A 472 27.90 3.47 4.98
N GLY A 473 27.17 4.52 4.63
CA GLY A 473 26.61 4.65 3.29
C GLY A 473 27.66 5.01 2.22
N GLN A 474 27.28 4.81 0.96
CA GLN A 474 28.16 4.92 -0.19
C GLN A 474 27.48 5.68 -1.33
N LEU A 475 28.24 6.59 -1.97
CA LEU A 475 27.88 7.10 -3.29
C LEU A 475 28.05 6.02 -4.35
N ARG A 476 27.07 5.91 -5.24
CA ARG A 476 27.04 4.98 -6.36
C ARG A 476 26.52 5.68 -7.60
N ARG A 477 26.84 5.15 -8.79
CA ARG A 477 26.16 5.59 -10.00
C ARG A 477 24.66 5.39 -9.86
N TYR A 478 23.86 6.33 -10.36
CA TYR A 478 22.42 6.14 -10.44
C TYR A 478 22.15 4.88 -11.25
N GLY A 479 21.33 3.98 -10.69
CA GLY A 479 20.96 2.73 -11.35
C GLY A 479 19.83 2.04 -10.60
N ASN A 480 19.38 0.92 -11.16
CA ASN A 480 18.36 0.11 -10.52
C ASN A 480 18.86 -0.44 -9.18
N ILE A 481 17.93 -0.61 -8.25
CA ILE A 481 18.13 -1.35 -7.00
C ILE A 481 17.47 -2.73 -7.11
N GLU A 482 18.07 -3.71 -6.48
CA GLU A 482 17.50 -5.07 -6.42
C GLU A 482 16.72 -5.27 -5.13
N LEU A 483 15.48 -5.73 -5.24
CA LEU A 483 14.64 -6.12 -4.11
C LEU A 483 14.16 -7.56 -4.25
N ASN A 484 14.11 -8.27 -3.14
CA ASN A 484 13.43 -9.57 -3.10
C ASN A 484 11.92 -9.34 -3.35
N PRO A 485 11.22 -10.18 -4.16
CA PRO A 485 9.77 -10.07 -4.34
C PRO A 485 8.96 -10.06 -3.02
N ALA A 486 9.48 -10.72 -1.97
CA ALA A 486 8.90 -10.74 -0.64
C ALA A 486 9.29 -9.53 0.24
N ALA A 487 9.96 -8.50 -0.30
CA ALA A 487 10.36 -7.33 0.47
C ALA A 487 9.15 -6.65 1.14
N GLY A 488 9.33 -6.19 2.39
CA GLY A 488 8.27 -5.54 3.17
C GLY A 488 7.64 -4.33 2.46
N VAL A 489 8.45 -3.53 1.74
CA VAL A 489 7.96 -2.41 0.92
C VAL A 489 7.02 -2.85 -0.21
N LEU A 490 7.26 -4.01 -0.84
CA LEU A 490 6.47 -4.50 -1.97
C LEU A 490 5.18 -5.22 -1.55
N ASN A 491 5.10 -5.69 -0.30
CA ASN A 491 3.96 -6.48 0.18
C ASN A 491 3.09 -5.68 1.17
N TYR A 492 3.72 -4.89 2.04
CA TYR A 492 3.05 -4.17 3.13
C TYR A 492 3.33 -2.66 3.11
N GLY A 493 3.89 -2.13 2.02
CA GLY A 493 4.09 -0.69 1.86
C GLY A 493 4.95 -0.05 2.96
N GLN A 494 5.81 -0.82 3.65
CA GLN A 494 6.64 -0.32 4.75
C GLN A 494 7.80 0.53 4.21
N ALA A 495 7.48 1.77 3.84
CA ALA A 495 8.44 2.76 3.38
C ALA A 495 7.97 4.19 3.66
N ILE A 496 8.95 5.06 3.87
CA ILE A 496 8.76 6.51 4.02
C ILE A 496 9.72 7.24 3.09
N TYR A 497 9.35 8.45 2.70
CA TYR A 497 10.20 9.27 1.84
C TYR A 497 10.23 10.73 2.26
N GLU A 498 11.24 11.44 1.80
CA GLU A 498 11.40 12.87 2.00
C GLU A 498 11.57 13.63 0.68
N GLY A 499 11.45 14.94 0.77
CA GLY A 499 11.69 15.82 -0.37
C GLY A 499 12.34 17.11 0.09
N THR A 500 13.54 17.38 -0.40
CA THR A 500 14.26 18.64 -0.20
C THR A 500 14.86 19.13 -1.51
N LYS A 501 15.42 20.34 -1.49
CA LYS A 501 15.97 21.00 -2.69
C LYS A 501 17.36 21.55 -2.39
N ALA A 502 18.26 21.38 -3.35
CA ALA A 502 19.51 22.11 -3.41
C ALA A 502 19.41 23.25 -4.43
N HIS A 503 19.86 24.44 -4.04
CA HIS A 503 19.89 25.64 -4.86
C HIS A 503 21.32 26.09 -5.10
N ARG A 504 21.59 26.64 -6.28
CA ARG A 504 22.90 27.22 -6.62
C ARG A 504 22.92 28.72 -6.35
N LYS A 505 23.93 29.18 -5.62
CA LYS A 505 24.25 30.60 -5.47
C LYS A 505 25.01 31.13 -6.69
N LYS A 506 25.07 32.46 -6.83
CA LYS A 506 25.83 33.13 -7.89
C LYS A 506 27.33 32.84 -7.84
N ASP A 507 27.88 32.54 -6.67
CA ASP A 507 29.29 32.16 -6.45
C ASP A 507 29.57 30.66 -6.72
N GLY A 508 28.53 29.88 -7.09
CA GLY A 508 28.65 28.46 -7.38
C GLY A 508 28.51 27.53 -6.18
N ASN A 509 28.42 28.04 -4.95
CA ASN A 509 28.13 27.24 -3.77
C ASN A 509 26.68 26.74 -3.77
N LEU A 510 26.44 25.61 -3.12
CA LEU A 510 25.12 25.00 -3.03
C LEU A 510 24.49 25.26 -1.67
N LEU A 511 23.17 25.43 -1.63
CA LEU A 511 22.40 25.64 -0.42
C LEU A 511 21.33 24.57 -0.28
N LEU A 512 21.21 23.97 0.91
CA LEU A 512 20.04 23.21 1.33
C LEU A 512 19.17 24.05 2.24
N PHE A 513 17.86 23.85 2.12
CA PHE A 513 16.87 24.50 2.97
C PHE A 513 16.29 23.52 3.99
N ARG A 514 16.52 23.80 5.28
CA ARG A 514 16.02 23.07 6.45
C ARG A 514 16.12 21.53 6.35
N PRO A 515 17.26 20.95 5.94
CA PRO A 515 17.39 19.50 5.80
C PRO A 515 17.24 18.76 7.15
N ASP A 516 17.51 19.45 8.26
CA ASP A 516 17.26 18.98 9.63
C ASP A 516 15.77 18.71 9.90
N GLN A 517 14.87 19.57 9.39
CA GLN A 517 13.44 19.38 9.55
C GLN A 517 12.92 18.20 8.70
N ASN A 518 13.49 17.99 7.51
CA ASN A 518 13.23 16.78 6.71
C ASN A 518 13.69 15.53 7.46
N ALA A 519 14.90 15.55 8.05
CA ALA A 519 15.45 14.44 8.82
C ALA A 519 14.57 14.09 10.03
N MET A 520 14.14 15.10 10.79
CA MET A 520 13.25 14.91 11.94
C MET A 520 11.89 14.33 11.54
N ARG A 521 11.32 14.78 10.41
CA ARG A 521 10.05 14.23 9.92
C ARG A 521 10.19 12.78 9.45
N MET A 522 11.31 12.43 8.81
CA MET A 522 11.62 11.03 8.48
C MET A 522 11.75 10.19 9.76
N LYS A 523 12.42 10.70 10.80
CA LYS A 523 12.58 10.00 12.09
C LYS A 523 11.22 9.70 12.75
N ILE A 524 10.35 10.71 12.84
CA ILE A 524 8.97 10.55 13.36
C ILE A 524 8.18 9.55 12.50
N GLY A 525 8.34 9.61 11.18
CA GLY A 525 7.70 8.68 10.27
C GLY A 525 8.19 7.23 10.43
N ALA A 526 9.49 7.04 10.66
CA ALA A 526 10.09 5.73 10.87
C ALA A 526 9.56 5.07 12.14
N GLU A 527 9.47 5.84 13.24
CA GLU A 527 8.84 5.39 14.49
C GLU A 527 7.40 4.94 14.25
N ARG A 528 6.59 5.77 13.57
CA ARG A 528 5.19 5.44 13.27
C ARG A 528 5.04 4.18 12.41
N MET A 529 6.00 3.93 11.52
CA MET A 529 5.99 2.80 10.58
C MET A 529 6.72 1.55 11.11
N CYS A 530 7.12 1.55 12.38
CA CYS A 530 7.91 0.48 13.02
C CYS A 530 9.20 0.19 12.25
N MET A 531 9.95 1.24 11.91
CA MET A 531 11.21 1.18 11.18
C MET A 531 12.34 1.79 12.03
N PRO A 532 13.59 1.28 11.94
CA PRO A 532 14.74 1.99 12.47
C PRO A 532 14.91 3.32 11.73
N SER A 533 15.44 4.33 12.42
CA SER A 533 15.64 5.67 11.85
C SER A 533 17.12 6.02 11.77
N LEU A 534 17.50 6.79 10.75
CA LEU A 534 18.81 7.43 10.69
C LEU A 534 18.88 8.54 11.75
N SER A 535 20.09 8.83 12.23
CA SER A 535 20.33 10.10 12.93
C SER A 535 20.13 11.29 12.00
N VAL A 536 19.86 12.46 12.58
CA VAL A 536 19.72 13.72 11.82
C VAL A 536 20.99 13.99 11.00
N ASP A 537 22.16 13.77 11.58
CA ASP A 537 23.44 14.00 10.92
C ASP A 537 23.68 13.05 9.75
N GLN A 538 23.39 11.75 9.91
CA GLN A 538 23.50 10.78 8.81
C GLN A 538 22.59 11.15 7.63
N PHE A 539 21.37 11.61 7.92
CA PHE A 539 20.45 12.06 6.87
C PHE A 539 21.00 13.30 6.15
N ILE A 540 21.41 14.32 6.90
CA ILE A 540 21.94 15.57 6.32
C ILE A 540 23.19 15.27 5.49
N ASP A 541 24.09 14.44 5.99
CA ASP A 541 25.31 14.03 5.29
C ASP A 541 25.01 13.32 3.96
N ALA A 542 24.09 12.34 3.96
CA ALA A 542 23.69 11.67 2.73
C ALA A 542 23.09 12.64 1.68
N VAL A 543 22.26 13.60 2.13
CA VAL A 543 21.70 14.64 1.25
C VAL A 543 22.80 15.55 0.70
N LYS A 544 23.76 15.97 1.54
CA LYS A 544 24.91 16.78 1.12
C LYS A 544 25.76 16.06 0.07
N GLN A 545 26.14 14.81 0.34
CA GLN A 545 26.93 14.00 -0.58
C GLN A 545 26.21 13.81 -1.92
N THR A 546 24.90 13.57 -1.89
CA THR A 546 24.09 13.43 -3.12
C THR A 546 24.05 14.73 -3.93
N ALA A 547 23.90 15.87 -3.27
CA ALA A 547 23.89 17.18 -3.92
C ALA A 547 25.25 17.53 -4.54
N GLN A 548 26.34 17.31 -3.79
CA GLN A 548 27.71 17.56 -4.25
C GLN A 548 28.10 16.66 -5.42
N ALA A 549 27.84 15.36 -5.34
CA ALA A 549 28.15 14.41 -6.41
C ALA A 549 27.40 14.74 -7.70
N ASN A 550 26.22 15.35 -7.59
CA ASN A 550 25.41 15.79 -8.72
C ASN A 550 25.50 17.31 -8.96
N LYS A 551 26.59 17.97 -8.56
CA LYS A 551 26.73 19.44 -8.66
C LYS A 551 26.42 19.97 -10.06
N ARG A 552 26.88 19.34 -11.14
CA ARG A 552 26.59 19.79 -12.52
C ARG A 552 25.11 19.75 -12.92
N TRP A 553 24.30 18.97 -12.21
CA TRP A 553 22.85 18.86 -12.42
C TRP A 553 22.05 19.90 -11.62
N VAL A 554 22.69 20.65 -10.71
CA VAL A 554 22.01 21.74 -10.01
C VAL A 554 21.79 22.89 -11.00
N PRO A 555 20.54 23.29 -11.29
CA PRO A 555 20.25 24.32 -12.27
C PRO A 555 21.00 25.64 -11.98
N PRO A 556 21.31 26.44 -13.02
CA PRO A 556 21.82 27.79 -12.83
C PRO A 556 20.90 28.67 -11.96
N PRO A 557 21.41 29.73 -11.30
CA PRO A 557 20.59 30.60 -10.49
C PRO A 557 19.38 31.15 -11.26
N GLY A 558 18.18 31.04 -10.68
CA GLY A 558 16.92 31.47 -11.30
C GLY A 558 16.32 30.50 -12.32
N LYS A 559 16.99 29.38 -12.65
CA LYS A 559 16.49 28.39 -13.62
C LYS A 559 15.85 27.15 -12.98
N GLY A 560 15.95 26.96 -11.67
CA GLY A 560 15.31 25.86 -10.96
C GLY A 560 16.05 25.44 -9.69
N SER A 561 15.87 24.19 -9.31
CA SER A 561 16.54 23.56 -8.17
C SER A 561 16.83 22.09 -8.45
N LEU A 562 17.79 21.50 -7.75
CA LEU A 562 17.96 20.05 -7.72
C LEU A 562 17.06 19.48 -6.62
N TYR A 563 16.01 18.75 -6.99
CA TYR A 563 15.17 18.04 -6.03
C TYR A 563 15.85 16.75 -5.60
N ILE A 564 15.94 16.53 -4.30
CA ILE A 564 16.58 15.36 -3.69
C ILE A 564 15.50 14.55 -2.98
N ARG A 565 15.45 13.24 -3.28
CA ARG A 565 14.47 12.27 -2.79
C ARG A 565 15.15 11.23 -1.90
N PRO A 566 15.19 11.44 -0.58
CA PRO A 566 15.49 10.40 0.38
C PRO A 566 14.34 9.40 0.52
N LEU A 567 14.69 8.12 0.61
CA LEU A 567 13.79 6.98 0.77
C LEU A 567 14.33 6.08 1.88
N LEU A 568 13.46 5.60 2.75
CA LEU A 568 13.75 4.52 3.70
C LEU A 568 12.77 3.38 3.42
N LEU A 569 13.30 2.23 3.05
CA LEU A 569 12.54 1.07 2.54
C LEU A 569 12.74 -0.13 3.47
N GLY A 570 11.65 -0.81 3.85
CA GLY A 570 11.72 -2.18 4.39
C GLY A 570 12.08 -3.16 3.28
N SER A 571 13.37 -3.34 3.05
CA SER A 571 13.93 -4.06 1.90
C SER A 571 14.11 -5.56 2.14
N GLY A 572 14.04 -6.00 3.40
CA GLY A 572 14.16 -7.40 3.79
C GLY A 572 12.92 -8.23 3.48
N PRO A 573 13.09 -9.52 3.13
CA PRO A 573 11.99 -10.40 2.73
C PRO A 573 11.16 -10.88 3.94
N ILE A 574 9.84 -10.74 3.85
CA ILE A 574 8.89 -11.14 4.89
C ILE A 574 7.50 -11.46 4.30
N LEU A 575 6.88 -12.56 4.74
CA LEU A 575 5.53 -12.98 4.29
C LEU A 575 4.43 -12.74 5.32
N GLY A 576 4.82 -12.44 6.56
CA GLY A 576 3.90 -12.08 7.64
C GLY A 576 3.79 -10.56 7.75
N LEU A 577 2.67 -10.08 8.32
CA LEU A 577 2.55 -8.68 8.70
C LEU A 577 3.39 -8.45 9.98
N ALA A 578 4.58 -7.88 9.80
CA ALA A 578 5.52 -7.51 10.86
C ALA A 578 6.59 -6.56 10.29
N PRO A 579 7.40 -5.90 11.14
CA PRO A 579 8.53 -5.10 10.70
C PRO A 579 9.51 -5.90 9.83
N SER A 580 9.97 -5.27 8.74
CA SER A 580 10.93 -5.87 7.82
C SER A 580 12.24 -6.22 8.53
N PRO A 581 12.88 -7.35 8.18
CA PRO A 581 14.12 -7.75 8.84
C PRO A 581 15.35 -6.93 8.41
N GLU A 582 15.28 -6.19 7.30
CA GLU A 582 16.37 -5.38 6.75
C GLU A 582 15.79 -4.10 6.14
N TYR A 583 16.57 -3.02 6.18
CA TYR A 583 16.16 -1.73 5.61
C TYR A 583 17.23 -1.14 4.71
N THR A 584 16.78 -0.43 3.68
CA THR A 584 17.65 0.33 2.77
C THR A 584 17.23 1.79 2.81
N PHE A 585 18.16 2.66 3.21
CA PHE A 585 18.05 4.09 2.96
C PHE A 585 18.77 4.45 1.66
N LEU A 586 18.15 5.27 0.82
CA LEU A 586 18.79 5.78 -0.38
C LEU A 586 18.33 7.19 -0.70
N THR A 587 19.17 7.94 -1.40
CA THR A 587 18.84 9.27 -1.92
C THR A 587 19.21 9.36 -3.39
N TYR A 588 18.27 9.83 -4.19
CA TYR A 588 18.53 10.20 -5.59
C TYR A 588 18.10 11.64 -5.84
N ALA A 589 18.50 12.20 -6.98
CA ALA A 589 18.20 13.59 -7.31
C ALA A 589 17.72 13.75 -8.76
N SER A 590 16.98 14.82 -9.00
CA SER A 590 16.51 15.24 -10.33
C SER A 590 16.44 16.77 -10.40
N PRO A 591 16.99 17.43 -11.44
CA PRO A 591 16.71 18.84 -11.66
C PRO A 591 15.22 19.06 -11.91
N VAL A 592 14.65 20.11 -11.30
CA VAL A 592 13.23 20.46 -11.44
C VAL A 592 13.01 21.98 -11.47
N ARG A 593 11.84 22.38 -12.01
CA ARG A 593 11.31 23.73 -11.91
C ARG A 593 9.88 23.75 -11.36
N ASN A 594 8.88 23.98 -12.20
CA ASN A 594 7.48 24.15 -11.79
C ASN A 594 6.80 22.79 -11.60
N TYR A 595 6.07 22.63 -10.49
CA TYR A 595 5.31 21.41 -10.19
C TYR A 595 4.05 21.27 -11.05
N PHE A 596 3.25 22.34 -11.13
CA PHE A 596 2.03 22.37 -11.92
C PHE A 596 2.32 22.70 -13.38
N LYS A 597 1.57 22.09 -14.31
CA LYS A 597 1.72 22.33 -15.75
C LYS A 597 1.39 23.77 -16.12
N GLU A 598 0.49 24.37 -15.34
CA GLU A 598 0.03 25.74 -15.42
C GLU A 598 1.10 26.74 -14.93
N GLY A 599 2.26 26.26 -14.49
CA GLY A 599 3.39 27.08 -14.09
C GLY A 599 3.08 27.88 -12.81
N SER A 600 3.11 29.21 -12.93
CA SER A 600 2.79 30.14 -11.85
C SER A 600 1.33 30.59 -11.84
N ALA A 601 0.48 30.03 -12.71
CA ALA A 601 -0.93 30.38 -12.73
C ALA A 601 -1.63 29.90 -11.44
N PRO A 602 -2.66 30.63 -10.96
CA PRO A 602 -3.41 30.20 -9.79
C PRO A 602 -4.13 28.87 -9.98
N LEU A 603 -4.18 28.06 -8.94
CA LEU A 603 -4.83 26.75 -8.94
C LEU A 603 -6.35 26.88 -8.94
N ASN A 604 -7.03 25.98 -9.65
CA ASN A 604 -8.46 25.77 -9.52
C ASN A 604 -8.71 24.40 -8.87
N VAL A 605 -9.24 24.38 -7.65
CA VAL A 605 -9.30 23.19 -6.80
C VAL A 605 -10.75 22.71 -6.62
N TYR A 606 -10.95 21.40 -6.57
CA TYR A 606 -12.24 20.77 -6.25
C TYR A 606 -12.22 20.23 -4.83
N VAL A 607 -13.28 20.43 -4.05
CA VAL A 607 -13.45 19.78 -2.75
C VAL A 607 -13.96 18.35 -2.97
N GLU A 608 -13.23 17.36 -2.48
CA GLU A 608 -13.64 15.96 -2.54
C GLU A 608 -14.71 15.66 -1.50
N GLU A 609 -15.73 14.89 -1.92
CA GLU A 609 -16.93 14.61 -1.14
C GLU A 609 -17.12 13.11 -0.92
N GLU A 610 -16.48 12.25 -1.73
CA GLU A 610 -16.63 10.80 -1.70
C GLU A 610 -15.41 10.07 -1.11
N TYR A 611 -14.24 10.72 -1.08
CA TYR A 611 -12.97 10.08 -0.68
C TYR A 611 -12.27 10.86 0.40
N ASP A 612 -11.93 10.15 1.48
CA ASP A 612 -11.09 10.69 2.53
C ASP A 612 -9.61 10.48 2.20
N ARG A 613 -8.78 11.47 2.55
CA ARG A 613 -7.32 11.36 2.42
C ARG A 613 -6.70 10.52 3.52
N ALA A 614 -7.18 10.72 4.75
CA ALA A 614 -6.64 10.15 5.96
C ALA A 614 -7.70 10.13 7.08
N SER A 615 -7.48 9.27 8.07
CA SER A 615 -8.29 9.20 9.29
C SER A 615 -7.45 9.42 10.53
N ARG A 616 -8.12 9.84 11.60
CA ARG A 616 -7.51 9.95 12.93
C ARG A 616 -6.89 8.61 13.32
N GLY A 617 -5.73 8.69 13.99
CA GLY A 617 -4.90 7.53 14.31
C GLY A 617 -4.24 6.85 13.10
N GLY A 618 -4.63 7.16 11.86
CA GLY A 618 -3.97 6.65 10.66
C GLY A 618 -2.55 7.22 10.46
N ALA A 619 -2.01 7.04 9.25
CA ALA A 619 -0.68 7.52 8.88
C ALA A 619 -0.68 8.86 8.13
N GLY A 620 -1.81 9.60 8.12
CA GLY A 620 -1.98 10.84 7.35
C GLY A 620 -0.92 11.91 7.63
N GLY A 621 -0.55 12.10 8.90
CA GLY A 621 0.51 13.00 9.34
C GLY A 621 1.94 12.52 9.07
N VAL A 622 2.12 11.35 8.46
CA VAL A 622 3.42 10.75 8.12
C VAL A 622 3.62 10.71 6.61
N LYS A 623 4.86 10.95 6.16
CA LYS A 623 5.21 10.91 4.73
C LYS A 623 5.49 9.48 4.23
N THR A 624 4.55 8.57 4.50
CA THR A 624 4.57 7.18 4.07
C THR A 624 4.04 7.03 2.64
N ILE A 625 4.57 6.07 1.89
CA ILE A 625 4.14 5.78 0.52
C ILE A 625 2.67 5.36 0.45
N THR A 626 2.11 4.82 1.52
CA THR A 626 0.75 4.25 1.59
C THR A 626 -0.35 5.30 1.50
N ASN A 627 -0.03 6.58 1.72
CA ASN A 627 -1.00 7.67 1.69
C ASN A 627 -1.33 8.16 0.27
N TYR A 628 -0.58 7.73 -0.74
CA TYR A 628 -0.57 8.39 -2.05
C TYR A 628 -1.30 7.62 -3.15
N ALA A 629 -1.18 6.30 -3.23
CA ALA A 629 -1.95 5.51 -4.20
C ALA A 629 -3.48 5.65 -4.03
N PRO A 630 -4.06 5.65 -2.80
CA PRO A 630 -5.51 5.76 -2.62
C PRO A 630 -6.12 7.04 -3.20
N VAL A 631 -5.38 8.15 -3.20
CA VAL A 631 -5.87 9.45 -3.69
C VAL A 631 -5.77 9.64 -5.21
N LEU A 632 -5.10 8.73 -5.93
CA LEU A 632 -4.90 8.85 -7.38
C LEU A 632 -6.21 8.90 -8.17
N LYS A 633 -7.23 8.14 -7.74
CA LYS A 633 -8.53 8.10 -8.43
C LYS A 633 -9.30 9.41 -8.30
N ALA A 634 -9.37 9.96 -7.08
CA ALA A 634 -9.96 11.28 -6.82
C ALA A 634 -9.26 12.36 -7.65
N LEU A 635 -7.93 12.39 -7.61
CA LEU A 635 -7.11 13.35 -8.35
C LEU A 635 -7.29 13.23 -9.87
N THR A 636 -7.34 12.01 -10.41
CA THR A 636 -7.52 11.77 -11.84
C THR A 636 -8.91 12.23 -12.31
N ARG A 637 -9.96 11.98 -11.52
CA ARG A 637 -11.33 12.46 -11.77
C ARG A 637 -11.43 13.98 -11.73
N ALA A 638 -10.74 14.64 -10.79
CA ALA A 638 -10.71 16.10 -10.73
C ALA A 638 -10.01 16.69 -11.96
N LYS A 639 -8.84 16.14 -12.32
CA LYS A 639 -8.09 16.56 -13.51
C LYS A 639 -8.88 16.37 -14.80
N SER A 640 -9.63 15.28 -14.96
CA SER A 640 -10.47 15.07 -16.15
C SER A 640 -11.62 16.08 -16.26
N LYS A 641 -11.97 16.77 -15.16
CA LYS A 641 -12.96 17.86 -15.13
C LYS A 641 -12.32 19.25 -15.22
N GLY A 642 -11.01 19.35 -15.43
CA GLY A 642 -10.29 20.62 -15.56
C GLY A 642 -9.88 21.29 -14.25
N PHE A 643 -9.92 20.57 -13.13
CA PHE A 643 -9.35 21.04 -11.87
C PHE A 643 -7.85 20.73 -11.78
N SER A 644 -7.09 21.62 -11.16
CA SER A 644 -5.66 21.47 -10.94
C SER A 644 -5.36 20.40 -9.87
N ASP A 645 -6.16 20.37 -8.80
CA ASP A 645 -5.96 19.47 -7.65
C ASP A 645 -7.26 19.30 -6.83
N VAL A 646 -7.18 18.54 -5.74
CA VAL A 646 -8.28 18.13 -4.87
C VAL A 646 -8.02 18.57 -3.43
N LEU A 647 -8.97 19.28 -2.82
CA LEU A 647 -9.01 19.64 -1.40
C LEU A 647 -9.83 18.60 -0.65
N TYR A 648 -9.24 18.02 0.40
CA TYR A 648 -9.90 17.02 1.25
C TYR A 648 -10.47 17.64 2.52
N LEU A 649 -11.57 17.05 2.98
CA LEU A 649 -12.19 17.34 4.27
C LEU A 649 -11.83 16.26 5.30
N ASP A 650 -12.09 16.55 6.57
CA ASP A 650 -11.88 15.61 7.66
C ASP A 650 -12.83 14.42 7.55
N SER A 651 -12.29 13.20 7.70
CA SER A 651 -13.05 11.95 7.58
C SER A 651 -14.12 11.74 8.66
N VAL A 652 -14.18 12.59 9.69
CA VAL A 652 -15.07 12.42 10.83
C VAL A 652 -16.36 13.22 10.65
N HIS A 653 -16.23 14.51 10.35
CA HIS A 653 -17.38 15.41 10.22
C HIS A 653 -17.68 15.76 8.77
N ASN A 654 -16.76 15.46 7.84
CA ASN A 654 -16.81 15.83 6.42
C ASN A 654 -17.11 17.31 6.22
N LYS A 655 -16.48 18.17 7.05
CA LYS A 655 -16.78 19.62 7.11
C LYS A 655 -15.55 20.48 7.28
N ASN A 656 -14.44 19.94 7.76
CA ASN A 656 -13.26 20.74 8.08
C ASN A 656 -12.17 20.51 7.06
N LEU A 657 -11.50 21.58 6.63
CA LEU A 657 -10.42 21.53 5.65
C LEU A 657 -9.21 20.77 6.21
N GLU A 658 -8.60 19.92 5.38
CA GLU A 658 -7.32 19.25 5.70
C GLU A 658 -6.19 19.68 4.75
N GLU A 659 -6.07 19.03 3.58
CA GLU A 659 -4.95 19.19 2.66
C GLU A 659 -5.42 19.17 1.20
N VAL A 660 -4.60 19.73 0.31
CA VAL A 660 -4.78 19.66 -1.14
C VAL A 660 -3.84 18.59 -1.70
N SER A 661 -4.32 17.35 -1.88
CA SER A 661 -3.60 16.10 -2.22
C SER A 661 -2.19 15.89 -1.63
N SER A 662 -1.23 16.73 -2.00
CA SER A 662 0.19 16.69 -1.61
C SER A 662 0.71 17.99 -0.99
N CYS A 663 -0.17 18.94 -0.65
CA CYS A 663 0.14 20.28 -0.16
C CYS A 663 -0.72 20.66 1.04
N ASN A 664 -0.17 21.48 1.93
CA ASN A 664 -0.93 22.14 2.99
C ASN A 664 -1.68 23.36 2.44
N ILE A 665 -2.85 23.68 2.99
CA ILE A 665 -3.68 24.83 2.60
C ILE A 665 -3.66 25.94 3.66
N PHE A 666 -3.77 27.19 3.20
CA PHE A 666 -3.92 28.39 4.00
C PHE A 666 -5.06 29.26 3.46
N ILE A 667 -5.83 29.85 4.36
CA ILE A 667 -6.82 30.88 4.05
C ILE A 667 -6.41 32.20 4.69
N VAL A 668 -6.71 33.32 4.05
CA VAL A 668 -6.40 34.66 4.53
C VAL A 668 -7.68 35.46 4.66
N LYS A 669 -7.86 36.10 5.82
CA LYS A 669 -8.95 37.06 6.06
C LYS A 669 -8.40 38.31 6.75
N GLY A 670 -8.40 39.45 6.06
CA GLY A 670 -7.77 40.67 6.55
C GLY A 670 -6.28 40.44 6.88
N ASN A 671 -5.92 40.57 8.16
CA ASN A 671 -4.55 40.35 8.66
C ASN A 671 -4.34 38.97 9.31
N VAL A 672 -5.32 38.06 9.21
CA VAL A 672 -5.27 36.72 9.79
C VAL A 672 -5.03 35.69 8.70
N ILE A 673 -4.03 34.83 8.92
CA ILE A 673 -3.70 33.68 8.08
C ILE A 673 -4.02 32.42 8.89
N SER A 674 -4.97 31.62 8.42
CA SER A 674 -5.38 30.38 9.10
C SER A 674 -4.96 29.15 8.29
N THR A 675 -4.52 28.11 8.97
CA THR A 675 -4.21 26.80 8.36
C THR A 675 -4.65 25.65 9.27
N PRO A 676 -5.07 24.50 8.72
CA PRO A 676 -5.36 23.31 9.52
C PRO A 676 -4.19 22.92 10.44
N ALA A 677 -4.48 22.62 11.71
CA ALA A 677 -3.46 22.22 12.69
C ALA A 677 -2.91 20.81 12.40
N THR A 678 -1.61 20.58 12.58
CA THR A 678 -0.94 19.31 12.18
C THR A 678 -1.14 18.15 13.18
N SER A 679 -2.28 18.09 13.86
CA SER A 679 -2.59 17.03 14.82
C SER A 679 -3.30 15.87 14.12
N GLY A 680 -2.60 14.75 13.92
CA GLY A 680 -3.19 13.50 13.41
C GLY A 680 -3.11 13.36 11.89
N THR A 681 -4.12 13.86 11.18
CA THR A 681 -4.30 13.60 9.74
C THR A 681 -3.52 14.51 8.83
N ILE A 682 -3.01 15.65 9.29
CA ILE A 682 -2.33 16.62 8.41
C ILE A 682 -0.81 16.48 8.49
N LEU A 683 -0.15 16.36 7.34
CA LEU A 683 1.31 16.27 7.24
C LEU A 683 1.95 17.59 7.67
N SER A 684 2.89 17.52 8.62
CA SER A 684 3.65 18.69 9.08
C SER A 684 4.68 19.14 8.02
N GLY A 685 4.24 19.99 7.09
CA GLY A 685 5.06 20.51 5.99
C GLY A 685 6.21 21.41 6.47
N VAL A 686 7.43 21.18 5.96
CA VAL A 686 8.58 22.08 6.19
C VAL A 686 8.31 23.46 5.58
N THR A 687 7.70 23.52 4.39
CA THR A 687 7.26 24.79 3.77
C THR A 687 6.17 25.46 4.59
N ARG A 688 5.15 24.72 5.03
CA ARG A 688 4.08 25.22 5.93
C ARG A 688 4.67 25.89 7.17
N ARG A 689 5.56 25.20 7.89
CA ARG A 689 6.26 25.72 9.07
C ARG A 689 7.02 27.01 8.77
N SER A 690 7.77 27.03 7.67
CA SER A 690 8.57 28.19 7.26
C SER A 690 7.69 29.39 6.91
N ILE A 691 6.54 29.17 6.26
CA ILE A 691 5.60 30.23 5.89
C ILE A 691 4.90 30.82 7.11
N ILE A 692 4.54 29.99 8.10
CA ILE A 692 4.02 30.48 9.38
C ILE A 692 5.03 31.43 10.06
N GLU A 693 6.31 31.04 10.09
CA GLU A 693 7.37 31.86 10.68
C GLU A 693 7.59 33.17 9.89
N ILE A 694 7.61 33.12 8.55
CA ILE A 694 7.76 34.32 7.69
C ILE A 694 6.55 35.25 7.84
N ALA A 695 5.33 34.71 7.86
CA ALA A 695 4.11 35.50 7.98
C ALA A 695 4.07 36.29 9.30
N ARG A 696 4.51 35.67 10.41
CA ARG A 696 4.64 36.36 11.70
C ARG A 696 5.67 37.48 11.66
N ASP A 697 6.79 37.29 10.96
CA ASP A 697 7.80 38.35 10.77
C ASP A 697 7.23 39.55 9.99
N TYR A 698 6.22 39.34 9.13
CA TYR A 698 5.49 40.40 8.42
C TYR A 698 4.32 41.00 9.21
N GLY A 699 4.07 40.55 10.45
CA GLY A 699 3.00 41.08 11.30
C GLY A 699 1.62 40.47 11.06
N TYR A 700 1.52 39.40 10.27
CA TYR A 700 0.28 38.62 10.17
C TYR A 700 0.00 37.88 11.48
N GLN A 701 -1.26 37.81 11.88
CA GLN A 701 -1.70 36.87 12.90
C GLN A 701 -1.85 35.50 12.24
N VAL A 702 -1.21 34.47 12.79
CA VAL A 702 -1.22 33.13 12.21
C VAL A 702 -1.88 32.14 13.15
N GLU A 703 -2.99 31.56 12.72
CA GLU A 703 -3.80 30.61 13.48
C GLU A 703 -3.66 29.20 12.91
N GLU A 704 -3.23 28.26 13.76
CA GLU A 704 -3.28 26.84 13.45
C GLU A 704 -4.52 26.26 14.15
N ARG A 705 -5.59 26.03 13.39
CA ARG A 705 -6.90 25.66 13.95
C ARG A 705 -7.70 24.76 13.01
N VAL A 706 -8.81 24.23 13.51
CA VAL A 706 -9.84 23.61 12.67
C VAL A 706 -10.52 24.71 11.85
N ILE A 707 -10.69 24.46 10.55
CA ILE A 707 -11.28 25.41 9.60
C ILE A 707 -12.47 24.73 8.92
N PRO A 708 -13.71 25.11 9.24
CA PRO A 708 -14.89 24.66 8.51
C PRO A 708 -14.85 25.09 7.03
N VAL A 709 -15.36 24.24 6.15
CA VAL A 709 -15.40 24.45 4.70
C VAL A 709 -16.21 25.70 4.34
N GLU A 710 -17.17 26.09 5.18
CA GLU A 710 -17.99 27.29 5.01
C GLU A 710 -17.15 28.59 5.05
N GLU A 711 -16.06 28.61 5.82
CA GLU A 711 -15.15 29.77 5.89
C GLU A 711 -14.45 30.07 4.56
N LEU A 712 -14.41 29.10 3.63
CA LEU A 712 -13.92 29.33 2.27
C LEU A 712 -14.68 30.43 1.53
N SER A 713 -15.95 30.66 1.88
CA SER A 713 -16.76 31.70 1.25
C SER A 713 -16.43 33.11 1.75
N GLU A 714 -15.75 33.21 2.89
CA GLU A 714 -15.40 34.48 3.52
C GLU A 714 -13.94 34.87 3.26
N ALA A 715 -13.07 33.93 2.90
CA ALA A 715 -11.65 34.16 2.68
C ALA A 715 -11.37 35.18 1.56
N ASP A 716 -10.41 36.08 1.80
CA ASP A 716 -9.95 37.07 0.82
C ASP A 716 -8.96 36.45 -0.18
N GLU A 717 -8.12 35.54 0.30
CA GLU A 717 -7.08 34.83 -0.46
C GLU A 717 -6.94 33.40 0.07
N VAL A 718 -6.57 32.46 -0.82
CA VAL A 718 -6.23 31.08 -0.47
C VAL A 718 -4.93 30.70 -1.18
N PHE A 719 -4.05 29.98 -0.50
CA PHE A 719 -2.81 29.47 -1.10
C PHE A 719 -2.41 28.12 -0.52
N CYS A 720 -1.62 27.38 -1.30
CA CYS A 720 -1.08 26.07 -0.94
C CYS A 720 0.43 26.14 -0.72
N THR A 721 0.97 25.26 0.13
CA THR A 721 2.40 25.14 0.37
C THR A 721 2.91 23.70 0.31
N GLY A 722 4.12 23.51 -0.20
CA GLY A 722 4.81 22.21 -0.23
C GLY A 722 6.23 22.34 -0.79
N THR A 723 7.11 21.35 -0.60
CA THR A 723 8.49 21.44 -1.12
C THR A 723 8.50 21.51 -2.65
N ALA A 724 7.71 20.65 -3.31
CA ALA A 724 7.62 20.60 -4.76
C ALA A 724 6.93 21.86 -5.31
N VAL A 725 5.82 22.25 -4.67
CA VAL A 725 4.94 23.36 -5.07
C VAL A 725 5.49 24.75 -4.74
N GLY A 726 6.27 24.90 -3.67
CA GLY A 726 6.63 26.20 -3.11
C GLY A 726 5.43 26.82 -2.37
N VAL A 727 5.05 28.04 -2.75
CA VAL A 727 3.83 28.73 -2.30
C VAL A 727 3.03 29.05 -3.56
N ALA A 728 1.85 28.44 -3.71
CA ALA A 728 1.05 28.55 -4.92
C ALA A 728 -0.32 29.19 -4.61
N PRO A 729 -0.71 30.26 -5.33
CA PRO A 729 -2.01 30.87 -5.14
C PRO A 729 -3.13 29.95 -5.62
N VAL A 730 -4.27 29.96 -4.93
CA VAL A 730 -5.51 29.30 -5.38
C VAL A 730 -6.44 30.37 -5.89
N GLY A 731 -6.78 30.31 -7.18
CA GLY A 731 -7.67 31.27 -7.84
C GLY A 731 -9.14 30.94 -7.62
N SER A 732 -9.49 29.65 -7.51
CA SER A 732 -10.84 29.24 -7.17
C SER A 732 -10.92 27.88 -6.49
N ILE A 733 -11.95 27.71 -5.65
CA ILE A 733 -12.36 26.41 -5.08
C ILE A 733 -13.81 26.15 -5.45
N THR A 734 -14.10 24.95 -5.96
CA THR A 734 -15.47 24.49 -6.24
C THR A 734 -15.91 23.47 -5.20
N TYR A 735 -17.01 23.74 -4.52
CA TYR A 735 -17.64 22.88 -3.51
C TYR A 735 -19.14 22.78 -3.78
N GLN A 736 -19.70 21.57 -3.83
CA GLN A 736 -21.13 21.33 -4.08
C GLN A 736 -21.68 22.08 -5.32
N GLY A 737 -20.87 22.12 -6.38
CA GLY A 737 -21.20 22.84 -7.63
C GLY A 737 -21.08 24.37 -7.57
N LYS A 738 -20.81 24.95 -6.40
CA LYS A 738 -20.58 26.39 -6.23
C LYS A 738 -19.09 26.70 -6.33
N ARG A 739 -18.73 27.54 -7.29
CA ARG A 739 -17.36 28.06 -7.47
C ARG A 739 -17.17 29.34 -6.68
N MET A 740 -16.14 29.36 -5.84
CA MET A 740 -15.67 30.52 -5.07
C MET A 740 -14.37 31.01 -5.69
N GLU A 741 -14.23 32.32 -5.87
CA GLU A 741 -13.04 32.95 -6.47
C GLU A 741 -12.31 33.80 -5.43
N TYR A 742 -10.97 33.81 -5.50
CA TYR A 742 -10.11 34.46 -4.53
C TYR A 742 -9.20 35.50 -5.18
N LYS A 743 -8.75 36.48 -4.39
CA LYS A 743 -7.76 37.46 -4.85
C LYS A 743 -6.42 36.76 -5.09
N THR A 744 -5.76 37.11 -6.18
CA THR A 744 -4.43 36.62 -6.52
C THR A 744 -3.57 37.76 -7.06
N GLY A 745 -2.25 37.59 -7.03
CA GLY A 745 -1.31 38.56 -7.59
C GLY A 745 -0.94 39.68 -6.62
N ALA A 746 -0.51 40.83 -7.17
CA ALA A 746 0.07 41.91 -6.36
C ALA A 746 -0.90 42.43 -5.29
N GLY A 747 -0.39 42.68 -4.08
CA GLY A 747 -1.18 43.16 -2.94
C GLY A 747 -1.80 42.06 -2.07
N THR A 748 -1.63 40.78 -2.43
CA THR A 748 -1.99 39.64 -1.57
C THR A 748 -0.78 39.12 -0.79
N ALA A 749 -0.99 38.25 0.21
CA ALA A 749 0.07 37.71 1.05
C ALA A 749 0.96 36.72 0.29
N CYS A 750 0.39 35.89 -0.59
CA CYS A 750 1.09 34.80 -1.26
C CYS A 750 2.37 35.24 -2.00
N PRO A 751 2.38 36.28 -2.86
CA PRO A 751 3.60 36.71 -3.54
C PRO A 751 4.71 37.21 -2.61
N GLN A 752 4.34 37.87 -1.50
CA GLN A 752 5.30 38.36 -0.50
C GLN A 752 5.94 37.19 0.25
N LEU A 753 5.13 36.24 0.70
CA LEU A 753 5.58 35.04 1.39
C LEU A 753 6.44 34.15 0.47
N TYR A 754 6.01 33.97 -0.79
CA TYR A 754 6.77 33.27 -1.83
C TYR A 754 8.14 33.89 -2.06
N SER A 755 8.19 35.19 -2.32
CA SER A 755 9.44 35.90 -2.66
C SER A 755 10.44 35.83 -1.51
N THR A 756 9.96 35.93 -0.27
CA THR A 756 10.80 35.83 0.93
C THR A 756 11.36 34.44 1.10
N LEU A 757 10.52 33.40 0.98
CA LEU A 757 10.96 32.01 1.08
C LEU A 757 12.01 31.69 0.01
N VAL A 758 11.75 32.01 -1.26
CA VAL A 758 12.67 31.76 -2.37
C VAL A 758 13.95 32.56 -2.21
N GLY A 759 13.85 33.82 -1.75
CA GLY A 759 15.01 34.66 -1.48
C GLY A 759 15.93 34.04 -0.42
N ILE A 760 15.37 33.47 0.65
CA ILE A 760 16.17 32.74 1.67
C ILE A 760 16.77 31.46 1.06
N GLN A 761 15.96 30.64 0.38
CA GLN A 761 16.41 29.37 -0.25
C GLN A 761 17.56 29.55 -1.24
N THR A 762 17.60 30.70 -1.92
CA THR A 762 18.63 31.03 -2.92
C THR A 762 19.75 31.92 -2.39
N GLY A 763 19.71 32.29 -1.10
CA GLY A 763 20.71 33.16 -0.46
C GLY A 763 20.65 34.63 -0.90
N GLN A 764 19.58 35.06 -1.56
CA GLN A 764 19.35 36.48 -1.92
C GLN A 764 18.90 37.31 -0.71
N ILE A 765 18.22 36.67 0.24
CA ILE A 765 17.83 37.23 1.53
C ILE A 765 18.64 36.51 2.61
N GLY A 766 19.26 37.27 3.52
CA GLY A 766 20.03 36.71 4.62
C GLY A 766 19.18 35.82 5.52
N ASP A 767 19.70 34.65 5.86
CA ASP A 767 19.05 33.71 6.76
C ASP A 767 19.24 34.12 8.23
N LYS A 768 18.16 34.63 8.84
CA LYS A 768 18.16 35.04 10.25
C LYS A 768 17.77 33.92 11.22
N LYS A 769 17.34 32.76 10.71
CA LYS A 769 16.73 31.68 11.50
C LYS A 769 17.54 30.37 11.45
N GLY A 770 18.70 30.37 10.78
CA GLY A 770 19.58 29.20 10.69
C GLY A 770 18.97 28.05 9.87
N TRP A 771 18.16 28.39 8.88
CA TRP A 771 17.51 27.44 7.97
C TRP A 771 18.40 26.92 6.85
N ILE A 772 19.45 27.66 6.49
CA ILE A 772 20.29 27.36 5.34
C ILE A 772 21.51 26.56 5.77
N VAL A 773 21.75 25.45 5.08
CA VAL A 773 22.99 24.68 5.18
C VAL A 773 23.74 24.83 3.87
N GLU A 774 24.89 25.50 3.92
CA GLU A 774 25.78 25.65 2.78
C GLU A 774 26.57 24.35 2.54
N ILE A 775 26.73 23.99 1.27
CA ILE A 775 27.48 22.83 0.80
C ILE A 775 28.46 23.31 -0.26
N GLY A 776 29.74 23.36 0.09
CA GLY A 776 30.81 23.88 -0.76
C GLY A 776 32.15 23.71 -0.09
#